data_AF-A0A2I0MLF1-F1
#
_entry.id   AF-A0A2I0MLF1-F1
#
_cell.length_a   1.000
_cell.length_b   1.000
_cell.length_c   1.000
_cell.angle_alpha   90.00
_cell.angle_beta   90.00
_cell.angle_gamma   90.00
#
_symmetry.space_group_name_H-M   'P 1'
#
loop_
_entity.id
_entity.type
_entity.pdbx_description
1 polymer ?
#
loop_
_entity_poly.entity_id
_entity_poly.type
_entity_poly.pdbx_seq_one_letter_code
_entity_poly.pdbx_strand_id
1 'polypeptide(L)'
;MVLSAEEPNTLLLVLLFLFPVLLSGSWFPRSLPCDVKASEGAVTVDCTDRHLTEVPRGIPANATNLTLNINHIPRINPTSFAHLENLVEIDFRCNCVPARMGPKDNVCIRRLEIENGSFAALTSLKSLYLDANQLLEIPRGLPATLSLLSLEANHIFSIKKHNLSELGNIEILYLGQNCYYRNPCNVSFEIEKTAFLELKKLTILSLKSNNLTQIPPNLSSTLKELYIYNNMIQVVQDHDLSALHNLEILDLSGNCPRCYNAPYPCTPCPKGTIEIHSNAFYSLKNLRILRLHSNSLQSIPRVWFKNIRNLKELDLSQNFLMKEIGDAQFLKFIPSLVVLDLSFNFEVKVYSPFLNLSKTFSFLSNLEILRLKGYVFKELREENLDPLRSLRNLTVLDLGTNFIKVADLGVFKEFPALKLIDLSVNKISPSSDERNFNGFCSNPRISLEQYNRQVLQEMHYFRYDEYGRSCRSKDKEAASSRSLVKEECLEYGETLDLSRNNIFFINPSDFQGLRSLRCLNLSGNAISQTLNGSEFYYLSGLKYLDFSNNRIDLLYSTAFKELKLLEILDISNNEHYFLAEGVTHVLSFMKNLPCLKKLMMNENEISTSISTGMESESLEILEFRGNRLDVLWMDGNSRYLSFFKNLTSLEQLDISFNSLSFLPTGVFEAMPPGLKVLNLTNNRLKAFSWGSLQNLKRLVTLDLSDNLLTTVPRELSNCSSVLQELMLRNNRIQRLTKYFLKGAFQLKYLDLSSNKIQIIKKSSFPENVINNLRMLLLHGNPFKCNCDAVWFVWWINQTQVTIPLLATDVTCAGPGAHKGRSLVLLDLYTCELDTSYLVLYALSAATVLGFMVFTVTSHLYFWDVWYSYHYCAAKLRGYRRLSLPEACYDAFIAYDNEDPAVNEWVLSELVERLEDQKARQFNLCLEERDWLPGQPVFVNLSQSIQLSKKTIFVLTNKYIQSGSFKTTFYMAHQRLLDEKIDVIILIFLEKVLQKSRYVRLRKRLCRNSVLEWPTNPRSQPYFWQCLKNAIAMSNTLAYNKLLQETV
;
A
#
# COMPACT_ATOMS: atom_id res chain seq x y z
N MET A 1 -33.38 56.44 23.79
CA MET A 1 -34.20 56.01 22.64
C MET A 1 -33.67 54.64 22.23
N VAL A 2 -34.27 53.53 22.70
CA VAL A 2 -35.41 52.77 22.09
C VAL A 2 -34.85 51.95 20.90
N LEU A 3 -34.76 50.60 20.84
CA LEU A 3 -35.42 49.40 21.42
C LEU A 3 -34.39 48.24 21.54
N SER A 4 -34.35 47.39 22.60
CA SER A 4 -35.08 46.10 22.80
C SER A 4 -34.91 45.08 21.64
N ALA A 5 -34.60 43.79 21.81
CA ALA A 5 -34.77 42.89 22.95
C ALA A 5 -33.90 41.60 22.79
N GLU A 6 -33.57 41.00 23.94
CA GLU A 6 -33.55 39.58 24.32
C GLU A 6 -33.38 38.50 23.21
N GLU A 7 -32.50 37.51 23.33
CA GLU A 7 -32.65 36.40 24.29
C GLU A 7 -31.36 35.52 24.43
N PRO A 8 -31.32 34.62 25.44
CA PRO A 8 -30.12 33.95 25.96
C PRO A 8 -29.82 32.64 25.24
N ASN A 9 -28.58 32.16 25.26
CA ASN A 9 -28.27 30.73 25.07
C ASN A 9 -26.82 30.36 25.42
N THR A 10 -26.42 30.63 26.67
CA THR A 10 -25.19 30.04 27.24
C THR A 10 -25.39 28.59 27.73
N LEU A 11 -26.59 28.02 27.60
CA LEU A 11 -26.88 26.61 27.91
C LEU A 11 -26.78 25.67 26.70
N LEU A 12 -26.68 26.19 25.47
CA LEU A 12 -26.59 25.36 24.26
C LEU A 12 -25.16 24.89 23.94
N LEU A 13 -24.13 25.58 24.47
CA LEU A 13 -22.73 25.22 24.22
C LEU A 13 -22.25 24.01 25.04
N VAL A 14 -22.95 23.64 26.12
CA VAL A 14 -22.60 22.48 26.95
C VAL A 14 -23.29 21.20 26.45
N LEU A 15 -24.41 21.33 25.72
CA LEU A 15 -25.12 20.18 25.12
C LEU A 15 -24.55 19.74 23.75
N LEU A 16 -23.74 20.59 23.10
CA LEU A 16 -23.04 20.23 21.84
C LEU A 16 -21.75 19.42 22.05
N PHE A 17 -21.27 19.27 23.29
CA PHE A 17 -20.14 18.40 23.63
C PHE A 17 -20.55 16.98 24.08
N LEU A 18 -21.86 16.67 24.12
CA LEU A 18 -22.38 15.36 24.53
C LEU A 18 -23.08 14.56 23.42
N PHE A 19 -23.04 15.02 22.16
CA PHE A 19 -23.51 14.23 21.01
C PHE A 19 -22.46 14.18 19.90
N PRO A 20 -21.61 13.14 19.93
CA PRO A 20 -21.63 12.20 18.82
C PRO A 20 -21.65 10.75 19.36
N VAL A 21 -22.83 10.26 19.74
CA VAL A 21 -23.03 8.80 20.00
C VAL A 21 -24.13 8.22 19.11
N LEU A 22 -24.79 9.02 18.27
CA LEU A 22 -25.95 8.56 17.50
C LEU A 22 -25.86 8.96 16.02
N LEU A 23 -24.78 8.53 15.36
CA LEU A 23 -24.79 8.26 13.92
C LEU A 23 -23.98 6.98 13.70
N SER A 24 -24.66 5.94 13.23
CA SER A 24 -24.13 4.62 12.92
C SER A 24 -23.02 4.68 11.87
N GLY A 25 -21.78 4.70 12.35
CA GLY A 25 -20.58 4.33 11.60
C GLY A 25 -19.62 3.73 12.62
N SER A 26 -19.54 2.40 12.68
CA SER A 26 -18.70 1.67 13.62
C SER A 26 -17.26 2.16 13.53
N TRP A 27 -16.85 2.97 14.51
CA TRP A 27 -15.51 3.54 14.58
C TRP A 27 -14.56 2.46 15.10
N PHE A 28 -13.81 1.83 14.18
CA PHE A 28 -12.78 0.85 14.54
C PHE A 28 -11.40 1.50 14.49
N PRO A 29 -10.53 1.26 15.49
CA PRO A 29 -9.21 1.87 15.53
C PRO A 29 -8.36 1.39 14.35
N ARG A 30 -7.95 2.31 13.47
CA ARG A 30 -7.11 1.99 12.28
C ARG A 30 -5.72 1.50 12.62
N SER A 31 -5.31 1.61 13.88
CA SER A 31 -4.09 1.01 14.41
C SER A 31 -4.20 -0.51 14.59
N LEU A 32 -5.40 -1.09 14.52
CA LEU A 32 -5.59 -2.53 14.62
C LEU A 32 -4.97 -3.21 13.38
N PRO A 33 -4.05 -4.17 13.54
CA PRO A 33 -3.41 -4.89 12.43
C PRO A 33 -4.31 -5.98 11.82
N CYS A 34 -5.63 -5.76 11.80
CA CYS A 34 -6.62 -6.72 11.35
C CYS A 34 -7.69 -6.02 10.51
N ASP A 35 -8.25 -6.75 9.56
CA ASP A 35 -9.34 -6.25 8.73
C ASP A 35 -10.66 -6.47 9.46
N VAL A 36 -11.43 -5.40 9.67
CA VAL A 36 -12.73 -5.47 10.35
C VAL A 36 -13.84 -5.30 9.33
N LYS A 37 -14.78 -6.26 9.30
CA LYS A 37 -16.00 -6.17 8.50
C LYS A 37 -17.20 -6.26 9.42
N ALA A 38 -18.11 -5.30 9.29
CA ALA A 38 -19.39 -5.31 9.97
C ALA A 38 -20.48 -5.64 8.95
N SER A 39 -21.21 -6.72 9.19
CA SER A 39 -22.48 -7.05 8.51
C SER A 39 -23.62 -6.99 9.52
N GLU A 40 -24.87 -6.97 9.07
CA GLU A 40 -26.04 -6.94 9.95
C GLU A 40 -25.97 -8.07 11.00
N GLY A 41 -25.69 -7.71 12.26
CA GLY A 41 -25.62 -8.63 13.39
C GLY A 41 -24.30 -9.39 13.61
N ALA A 42 -23.26 -9.21 12.79
CA ALA A 42 -21.97 -9.87 12.97
C ALA A 42 -20.78 -8.92 12.71
N VAL A 43 -19.78 -8.97 13.58
CA VAL A 43 -18.55 -8.20 13.45
C VAL A 43 -17.39 -9.19 13.34
N THR A 44 -16.80 -9.27 12.15
CA THR A 44 -15.70 -10.18 11.86
C THR A 44 -14.38 -9.42 11.87
N VAL A 45 -13.41 -9.96 12.60
CA VAL A 45 -12.06 -9.41 12.74
C VAL A 45 -11.08 -10.43 12.20
N ASP A 46 -10.44 -10.10 11.08
CA ASP A 46 -9.53 -10.99 10.35
C ASP A 46 -8.08 -10.50 10.47
N CYS A 47 -7.29 -11.23 11.25
CA CYS A 47 -5.87 -11.01 11.48
C CYS A 47 -5.00 -12.11 10.81
N THR A 48 -5.48 -12.73 9.73
CA THR A 48 -4.74 -13.78 9.00
C THR A 48 -3.39 -13.28 8.48
N ASP A 49 -2.31 -14.02 8.74
CA ASP A 49 -0.97 -13.80 8.16
C ASP A 49 -0.40 -12.39 8.44
N ARG A 50 -0.57 -11.90 9.67
CA ARG A 50 -0.17 -10.55 10.11
C ARG A 50 1.11 -10.52 10.96
N HIS A 51 1.78 -11.66 11.08
CA HIS A 51 3.02 -11.83 11.86
C HIS A 51 2.87 -11.39 13.34
N LEU A 52 1.68 -11.55 13.92
CA LEU A 52 1.40 -11.12 15.29
C LEU A 52 2.11 -12.01 16.30
N THR A 53 2.62 -11.41 17.39
CA THR A 53 3.25 -12.11 18.52
C THR A 53 2.40 -12.10 19.78
N GLU A 54 1.32 -11.31 19.79
CA GLU A 54 0.32 -11.24 20.86
C GLU A 54 -1.06 -10.98 20.27
N VAL A 55 -2.12 -11.29 21.04
CA VAL A 55 -3.50 -10.93 20.67
C VAL A 55 -3.64 -9.39 20.74
N PRO A 56 -4.04 -8.71 19.66
CA PRO A 56 -4.16 -7.25 19.66
C PRO A 56 -5.17 -6.74 20.71
N ARG A 57 -4.82 -5.70 21.47
CA ARG A 57 -5.72 -5.12 22.51
C ARG A 57 -6.84 -4.23 21.96
N GLY A 58 -6.73 -3.77 20.71
CA GLY A 58 -7.70 -2.85 20.08
C GLY A 58 -8.88 -3.55 19.41
N ILE A 59 -9.12 -4.83 19.70
CA ILE A 59 -10.21 -5.60 19.10
C ILE A 59 -11.56 -5.07 19.65
N PRO A 60 -12.57 -4.85 18.79
CA PRO A 60 -13.87 -4.35 19.23
C PRO A 60 -14.58 -5.32 20.20
N ALA A 61 -15.16 -4.81 21.28
CA ALA A 61 -15.89 -5.63 22.27
C ALA A 61 -17.17 -6.29 21.71
N ASN A 62 -17.71 -5.77 20.61
CA ASN A 62 -18.83 -6.35 19.87
C ASN A 62 -18.40 -7.36 18.78
N ALA A 63 -17.10 -7.70 18.69
CA ALA A 63 -16.60 -8.71 17.77
C ALA A 63 -17.26 -10.08 18.05
N THR A 64 -17.78 -10.71 17.00
CA THR A 64 -18.41 -12.04 17.07
C THR A 64 -17.48 -13.12 16.55
N ASN A 65 -16.67 -12.82 15.52
CA ASN A 65 -15.76 -13.77 14.91
C ASN A 65 -14.35 -13.19 14.89
N LEU A 66 -13.39 -13.94 15.46
CA LEU A 66 -11.99 -13.55 15.52
C LEU A 66 -11.12 -14.59 14.84
N THR A 67 -10.39 -14.17 13.80
CA THR A 67 -9.45 -15.03 13.06
C THR A 67 -8.03 -14.55 13.31
N LEU A 68 -7.18 -15.41 13.87
CA LEU A 68 -5.79 -15.18 14.27
C LEU A 68 -4.85 -16.24 13.66
N ASN A 69 -5.24 -16.88 12.56
CA ASN A 69 -4.46 -17.95 11.94
C ASN A 69 -3.17 -17.44 11.27
N ILE A 70 -2.17 -18.32 11.18
CA ILE A 70 -0.86 -18.02 10.55
C ILE A 70 -0.21 -16.80 11.21
N ASN A 71 -0.08 -16.83 12.53
CA ASN A 71 0.65 -15.84 13.31
C ASN A 71 1.72 -16.54 14.18
N HIS A 72 2.35 -15.82 15.11
CA HIS A 72 3.43 -16.30 15.96
C HIS A 72 3.14 -16.05 17.44
N ILE A 73 1.88 -16.20 17.85
CA ILE A 73 1.46 -15.96 19.23
C ILE A 73 1.86 -17.17 20.10
N PRO A 74 2.76 -17.02 21.09
CA PRO A 74 3.35 -18.16 21.80
C PRO A 74 2.52 -18.64 23.01
N ARG A 75 1.63 -17.78 23.54
CA ARG A 75 0.86 -18.08 24.75
C ARG A 75 -0.54 -17.45 24.73
N ILE A 76 -1.50 -18.13 25.35
CA ILE A 76 -2.84 -17.64 25.64
C ILE A 76 -3.05 -17.69 27.17
N ASN A 77 -3.55 -16.59 27.73
CA ASN A 77 -3.87 -16.48 29.15
C ASN A 77 -5.31 -15.97 29.36
N PRO A 78 -5.87 -16.02 30.59
CA PRO A 78 -7.23 -15.55 30.87
C PRO A 78 -7.48 -14.08 30.51
N THR A 79 -6.45 -13.24 30.46
CA THR A 79 -6.59 -11.84 30.05
C THR A 79 -6.65 -11.64 28.54
N SER A 80 -6.29 -12.64 27.73
CA SER A 80 -6.16 -12.49 26.26
C SER A 80 -7.49 -12.14 25.60
N PHE A 81 -8.60 -12.70 26.09
CA PHE A 81 -9.94 -12.50 25.52
C PHE A 81 -10.94 -11.90 26.51
N ALA A 82 -10.49 -11.46 27.69
CA ALA A 82 -11.38 -11.05 28.79
C ALA A 82 -12.36 -9.92 28.44
N HIS A 83 -12.02 -9.07 27.46
CA HIS A 83 -12.84 -7.94 27.01
C HIS A 83 -13.76 -8.27 25.82
N LEU A 84 -13.77 -9.52 25.35
CA LEU A 84 -14.42 -9.97 24.11
C LEU A 84 -15.55 -10.99 24.38
N GLU A 85 -16.47 -10.65 25.27
CA GLU A 85 -17.53 -11.57 25.76
C GLU A 85 -18.53 -12.03 24.68
N ASN A 86 -18.64 -11.28 23.58
CA ASN A 86 -19.57 -11.57 22.47
C ASN A 86 -19.00 -12.54 21.41
N LEU A 87 -17.78 -13.05 21.61
CA LEU A 87 -17.17 -13.97 20.65
C LEU A 87 -17.97 -15.27 20.56
N VAL A 88 -18.38 -15.59 19.33
CA VAL A 88 -19.05 -16.84 18.94
C VAL A 88 -18.04 -17.80 18.32
N GLU A 89 -17.04 -17.28 17.61
CA GLU A 89 -16.03 -18.07 16.91
C GLU A 89 -14.61 -17.52 17.10
N ILE A 90 -13.68 -18.40 17.44
CA ILE A 90 -12.24 -18.12 17.46
C ILE A 90 -11.53 -19.10 16.54
N ASP A 91 -10.87 -18.58 15.52
CA ASP A 91 -9.92 -19.33 14.69
C ASP A 91 -8.49 -18.97 15.06
N PHE A 92 -7.82 -19.87 15.77
CA PHE A 92 -6.44 -19.72 16.25
C PHE A 92 -5.50 -20.74 15.59
N ARG A 93 -5.78 -21.15 14.36
CA ARG A 93 -5.03 -22.23 13.69
C ARG A 93 -3.61 -21.81 13.30
N CYS A 94 -2.69 -22.75 13.28
CA CYS A 94 -1.37 -22.59 12.67
C CYS A 94 -0.51 -21.44 13.24
N ASN A 95 -0.61 -21.16 14.55
CA ASN A 95 0.33 -20.25 15.22
C ASN A 95 1.68 -20.94 15.52
N CYS A 96 1.67 -22.27 15.62
CA CYS A 96 2.88 -23.07 15.83
C CYS A 96 2.77 -24.41 15.09
N VAL A 97 2.95 -24.38 13.77
CA VAL A 97 2.77 -25.58 12.91
C VAL A 97 3.86 -26.61 13.20
N PRO A 98 3.56 -27.93 13.19
CA PRO A 98 4.58 -28.99 13.30
C PRO A 98 5.70 -28.85 12.25
N ALA A 99 6.95 -29.14 12.65
CA ALA A 99 8.14 -28.83 11.86
C ALA A 99 8.17 -29.43 10.44
N ARG A 100 7.52 -30.59 10.20
CA ARG A 100 7.45 -31.24 8.87
C ARG A 100 6.30 -30.72 7.99
N MET A 101 5.37 -29.94 8.56
CA MET A 101 4.21 -29.37 7.86
C MET A 101 4.41 -27.89 7.53
N GLY A 102 5.05 -27.13 8.44
CA GLY A 102 5.25 -25.69 8.29
C GLY A 102 6.41 -25.28 7.36
N PRO A 103 6.52 -23.96 7.08
CA PRO A 103 7.63 -23.40 6.31
C PRO A 103 8.97 -23.66 7.00
N LYS A 104 10.02 -23.88 6.21
CA LYS A 104 11.37 -24.17 6.72
C LYS A 104 12.13 -22.93 7.16
N ASP A 105 11.73 -21.77 6.66
CA ASP A 105 12.38 -20.49 6.96
C ASP A 105 11.95 -19.94 8.33
N ASN A 106 10.83 -20.40 8.88
CA ASN A 106 10.30 -19.95 10.17
C ASN A 106 9.68 -21.13 10.95
N VAL A 107 10.55 -22.00 11.46
CA VAL A 107 10.13 -23.17 12.24
C VAL A 107 9.77 -22.76 13.67
N CYS A 108 8.57 -23.10 14.10
CA CYS A 108 8.16 -22.88 15.48
C CYS A 108 8.98 -23.74 16.46
N ILE A 109 9.74 -23.10 17.34
CA ILE A 109 10.63 -23.76 18.32
C ILE A 109 9.96 -24.05 19.68
N ARG A 110 8.88 -23.34 20.01
CA ARG A 110 8.16 -23.47 21.30
C ARG A 110 6.68 -23.63 21.01
N ARG A 111 6.08 -24.73 21.48
CA ARG A 111 4.65 -24.99 21.38
C ARG A 111 3.81 -23.88 22.00
N LEU A 112 2.56 -23.78 21.54
CA LEU A 112 1.57 -22.89 22.14
C LEU A 112 1.30 -23.31 23.59
N GLU A 113 1.40 -22.36 24.52
CA GLU A 113 1.03 -22.55 25.93
C GLU A 113 -0.33 -21.92 26.19
N ILE A 114 -1.29 -22.71 26.67
CA ILE A 114 -2.64 -22.24 27.02
C ILE A 114 -2.81 -22.43 28.53
N GLU A 115 -2.97 -21.34 29.27
CA GLU A 115 -3.28 -21.41 30.71
C GLU A 115 -4.71 -21.91 30.94
N ASN A 116 -4.92 -22.69 32.01
CA ASN A 116 -6.24 -23.24 32.34
C ASN A 116 -7.27 -22.13 32.56
N GLY A 117 -8.47 -22.29 32.00
CA GLY A 117 -9.55 -21.30 32.13
C GLY A 117 -9.40 -20.09 31.22
N SER A 118 -8.46 -20.09 30.26
CA SER A 118 -8.27 -18.97 29.32
C SER A 118 -9.51 -18.61 28.48
N PHE A 119 -10.41 -19.58 28.26
CA PHE A 119 -11.64 -19.40 27.48
C PHE A 119 -12.91 -19.35 28.34
N ALA A 120 -12.79 -19.50 29.67
CA ALA A 120 -13.94 -19.65 30.56
C ALA A 120 -14.84 -18.41 30.62
N ALA A 121 -14.26 -17.22 30.41
CA ALA A 121 -15.00 -15.95 30.38
C ALA A 121 -15.87 -15.78 29.13
N LEU A 122 -15.67 -16.58 28.09
CA LEU A 122 -16.36 -16.45 26.80
C LEU A 122 -17.67 -17.23 26.79
N THR A 123 -18.70 -16.69 27.42
CA THR A 123 -20.00 -17.36 27.60
C THR A 123 -20.82 -17.54 26.32
N SER A 124 -20.43 -16.87 25.23
CA SER A 124 -21.13 -16.95 23.92
C SER A 124 -20.40 -17.86 22.91
N LEU A 125 -19.24 -18.40 23.28
CA LEU A 125 -18.37 -19.12 22.35
C LEU A 125 -19.00 -20.45 21.93
N LYS A 126 -19.11 -20.67 20.62
CA LYS A 126 -19.65 -21.88 20.00
C LYS A 126 -18.58 -22.66 19.22
N SER A 127 -17.65 -21.97 18.56
CA SER A 127 -16.65 -22.59 17.68
C SER A 127 -15.23 -22.20 18.07
N LEU A 128 -14.37 -23.20 18.28
CA LEU A 128 -12.96 -23.00 18.62
C LEU A 128 -12.06 -23.87 17.73
N TYR A 129 -11.18 -23.22 16.98
CA TYR A 129 -10.17 -23.89 16.15
C TYR A 129 -8.77 -23.67 16.71
N LEU A 130 -8.11 -24.76 17.10
CA LEU A 130 -6.76 -24.79 17.66
C LEU A 130 -5.84 -25.74 16.88
N ASP A 131 -6.12 -25.91 15.58
CA ASP A 131 -5.36 -26.80 14.70
C ASP A 131 -3.91 -26.33 14.55
N ALA A 132 -2.98 -27.28 14.40
CA ALA A 132 -1.56 -27.04 14.11
C ALA A 132 -0.86 -26.07 15.07
N ASN A 133 -0.99 -26.31 16.37
CA ASN A 133 -0.35 -25.52 17.44
C ASN A 133 0.61 -26.32 18.34
N GLN A 134 0.93 -27.56 17.96
CA GLN A 134 1.78 -28.48 18.72
C GLN A 134 1.30 -28.73 20.17
N LEU A 135 -0.01 -28.67 20.43
CA LEU A 135 -0.60 -28.94 21.74
C LEU A 135 -0.40 -30.41 22.13
N LEU A 136 -0.11 -30.68 23.41
CA LEU A 136 0.02 -32.06 23.94
C LEU A 136 -1.28 -32.62 24.51
N GLU A 137 -2.15 -31.75 25.02
CA GLU A 137 -3.37 -32.10 25.71
C GLU A 137 -4.52 -31.19 25.26
N ILE A 138 -5.75 -31.65 25.48
CA ILE A 138 -6.95 -30.83 25.28
C ILE A 138 -6.98 -29.74 26.36
N PRO A 139 -7.12 -28.45 26.00
CA PRO A 139 -7.18 -27.35 26.97
C PRO A 139 -8.33 -27.51 27.98
N ARG A 140 -8.10 -27.13 29.24
CA ARG A 140 -9.09 -27.17 30.33
C ARG A 140 -9.72 -25.80 30.59
N GLY A 141 -10.93 -25.82 31.15
CA GLY A 141 -11.74 -24.62 31.40
C GLY A 141 -12.39 -24.08 30.13
N LEU A 142 -12.85 -24.99 29.26
CA LEU A 142 -13.61 -24.62 28.06
C LEU A 142 -15.08 -24.29 28.43
N PRO A 143 -15.71 -23.30 27.77
CA PRO A 143 -17.07 -22.89 28.09
C PRO A 143 -18.09 -23.97 27.71
N ALA A 144 -19.12 -24.15 28.53
CA ALA A 144 -20.16 -25.15 28.31
C ALA A 144 -21.03 -24.90 27.06
N THR A 145 -20.95 -23.70 26.46
CA THR A 145 -21.64 -23.33 25.22
C THR A 145 -20.96 -23.83 23.96
N LEU A 146 -19.73 -24.36 24.07
CA LEU A 146 -18.94 -24.80 22.94
C LEU A 146 -19.59 -25.98 22.22
N SER A 147 -19.87 -25.82 20.93
CA SER A 147 -20.47 -26.84 20.06
C SER A 147 -19.47 -27.44 19.07
N LEU A 148 -18.45 -26.69 18.65
CA LEU A 148 -17.40 -27.14 17.73
C LEU A 148 -16.01 -26.93 18.33
N LEU A 149 -15.20 -27.99 18.35
CA LEU A 149 -13.80 -27.98 18.75
C LEU A 149 -12.94 -28.67 17.70
N SER A 150 -11.94 -27.96 17.20
CA SER A 150 -10.97 -28.49 16.24
C SER A 150 -9.55 -28.46 16.81
N LEU A 151 -8.90 -29.62 16.80
CA LEU A 151 -7.58 -29.89 17.35
C LEU A 151 -6.73 -30.70 16.37
N GLU A 152 -6.91 -30.49 15.07
CA GLU A 152 -6.15 -31.21 14.04
C GLU A 152 -4.67 -30.84 14.06
N ALA A 153 -3.78 -31.74 13.63
CA ALA A 153 -2.34 -31.48 13.48
C ALA A 153 -1.62 -30.98 14.76
N ASN A 154 -2.08 -31.41 15.94
CA ASN A 154 -1.39 -31.22 17.22
C ASN A 154 -0.58 -32.48 17.60
N HIS A 155 -0.14 -32.60 18.85
CA HIS A 155 0.56 -33.77 19.38
C HIS A 155 -0.28 -34.47 20.46
N ILE A 156 -1.61 -34.53 20.28
CA ILE A 156 -2.54 -35.17 21.21
C ILE A 156 -2.79 -36.60 20.72
N PHE A 157 -2.17 -37.59 21.38
CA PHE A 157 -2.24 -39.01 20.97
C PHE A 157 -2.73 -39.95 22.08
N SER A 158 -3.18 -39.43 23.22
CA SER A 158 -3.82 -40.20 24.30
C SER A 158 -5.07 -39.47 24.78
N ILE A 159 -6.23 -40.10 24.65
CA ILE A 159 -7.53 -39.54 25.03
C ILE A 159 -8.12 -40.35 26.19
N LYS A 160 -8.29 -39.68 27.34
CA LYS A 160 -8.88 -40.25 28.55
C LYS A 160 -10.22 -39.59 28.86
N LYS A 161 -11.05 -40.24 29.68
CA LYS A 161 -12.38 -39.75 30.05
C LYS A 161 -12.36 -38.34 30.64
N HIS A 162 -11.41 -38.07 31.55
CA HIS A 162 -11.31 -36.75 32.19
C HIS A 162 -10.98 -35.61 31.21
N ASN A 163 -10.32 -35.90 30.07
CA ASN A 163 -10.00 -34.87 29.06
C ASN A 163 -11.25 -34.35 28.34
N LEU A 164 -12.33 -35.15 28.30
CA LEU A 164 -13.56 -34.84 27.57
C LEU A 164 -14.73 -34.49 28.49
N SER A 165 -14.56 -34.63 29.81
CA SER A 165 -15.63 -34.42 30.80
C SER A 165 -16.27 -33.03 30.77
N GLU A 166 -15.50 -31.99 30.39
CA GLU A 166 -15.99 -30.61 30.26
C GLU A 166 -16.78 -30.36 28.96
N LEU A 167 -16.71 -31.28 27.99
CA LEU A 167 -17.25 -31.10 26.63
C LEU A 167 -18.66 -31.68 26.44
N GLY A 168 -19.48 -31.75 27.50
CA GLY A 168 -20.79 -32.43 27.47
C GLY A 168 -21.79 -31.92 26.41
N ASN A 169 -21.62 -30.68 25.91
CA ASN A 169 -22.48 -30.08 24.88
C ASN A 169 -21.89 -30.12 23.46
N ILE A 170 -20.70 -30.70 23.26
CA ILE A 170 -20.02 -30.68 21.96
C ILE A 170 -20.82 -31.46 20.91
N GLU A 171 -20.96 -30.87 19.72
CA GLU A 171 -21.63 -31.47 18.56
C GLU A 171 -20.61 -31.93 17.51
N ILE A 172 -19.52 -31.17 17.33
CA ILE A 172 -18.50 -31.40 16.30
C ILE A 172 -17.12 -31.45 16.94
N LEU A 173 -16.41 -32.56 16.76
CA LEU A 173 -15.07 -32.77 17.31
C LEU A 173 -14.09 -33.26 16.23
N TYR A 174 -13.09 -32.43 15.91
CA TYR A 174 -11.99 -32.79 15.00
C TYR A 174 -10.71 -33.04 15.78
N LEU A 175 -10.22 -34.27 15.75
CA LEU A 175 -9.01 -34.73 16.44
C LEU A 175 -8.00 -35.37 15.48
N GLY A 176 -8.11 -35.12 14.17
CA GLY A 176 -7.29 -35.77 13.15
C GLY A 176 -5.85 -35.27 13.04
N GLN A 177 -5.02 -35.96 12.25
CA GLN A 177 -3.64 -35.56 11.90
C GLN A 177 -2.69 -35.39 13.11
N ASN A 178 -3.02 -35.94 14.28
CA ASN A 178 -2.18 -35.87 15.48
C ASN A 178 -1.04 -36.89 15.50
N CYS A 179 -1.16 -37.97 14.71
CA CYS A 179 -0.10 -38.97 14.58
C CYS A 179 -0.08 -39.63 13.20
N TYR A 180 0.81 -39.15 12.32
CA TYR A 180 1.02 -39.71 10.97
C TYR A 180 2.39 -39.32 10.39
N TYR A 181 2.71 -39.66 9.15
CA TYR A 181 4.07 -39.49 8.60
C TYR A 181 4.60 -38.03 8.60
N ARG A 182 3.75 -37.01 8.38
CA ARG A 182 4.17 -35.60 8.49
C ARG A 182 4.07 -35.05 9.92
N ASN A 183 3.45 -35.78 10.85
CA ASN A 183 3.37 -35.40 12.25
C ASN A 183 3.50 -36.65 13.13
N PRO A 184 4.71 -37.24 13.23
CA PRO A 184 4.87 -38.55 13.87
C PRO A 184 4.82 -38.42 15.40
N CYS A 185 4.18 -39.38 16.07
CA CYS A 185 4.15 -39.49 17.53
C CYS A 185 4.95 -40.69 18.09
N ASN A 186 5.49 -41.56 17.23
CA ASN A 186 6.25 -42.78 17.57
C ASN A 186 5.52 -43.82 18.44
N VAL A 187 4.24 -43.62 18.75
CA VAL A 187 3.38 -44.55 19.49
C VAL A 187 2.06 -44.79 18.74
N SER A 188 1.29 -45.79 19.14
CA SER A 188 -0.11 -45.91 18.71
C SER A 188 -0.98 -44.90 19.45
N PHE A 189 -2.02 -44.41 18.79
CA PHE A 189 -2.95 -43.48 19.44
C PHE A 189 -3.89 -44.24 20.37
N GLU A 190 -3.88 -43.83 21.64
CA GLU A 190 -4.59 -44.53 22.71
C GLU A 190 -5.90 -43.81 23.06
N ILE A 191 -6.99 -44.58 23.15
CA ILE A 191 -8.30 -44.08 23.56
C ILE A 191 -8.84 -44.98 24.68
N GLU A 192 -9.15 -44.38 25.83
CA GLU A 192 -9.81 -45.07 26.93
C GLU A 192 -11.21 -45.53 26.53
N LYS A 193 -11.62 -46.75 26.93
CA LYS A 193 -12.91 -47.35 26.53
C LYS A 193 -14.15 -46.52 26.90
N THR A 194 -14.02 -45.65 27.91
CA THR A 194 -15.07 -44.79 28.45
C THR A 194 -14.93 -43.33 28.04
N ALA A 195 -13.99 -43.00 27.14
CA ALA A 195 -13.65 -41.63 26.77
C ALA A 195 -14.85 -40.84 26.21
N PHE A 196 -15.57 -41.39 25.23
CA PHE A 196 -16.64 -40.69 24.52
C PHE A 196 -18.03 -40.86 25.13
N LEU A 197 -18.16 -41.59 26.24
CA LEU A 197 -19.46 -42.01 26.79
C LEU A 197 -20.31 -40.83 27.30
N GLU A 198 -19.68 -39.73 27.71
CA GLU A 198 -20.37 -38.54 28.25
C GLU A 198 -20.79 -37.54 27.15
N LEU A 199 -20.30 -37.70 25.91
CA LEU A 199 -20.56 -36.77 24.79
C LEU A 199 -21.90 -37.08 24.09
N LYS A 200 -23.00 -36.87 24.80
CA LYS A 200 -24.36 -37.26 24.35
C LYS A 200 -24.91 -36.43 23.19
N LYS A 201 -24.29 -35.30 22.83
CA LYS A 201 -24.71 -34.43 21.71
C LYS A 201 -23.81 -34.55 20.48
N LEU A 202 -22.77 -35.39 20.52
CA LEU A 202 -21.80 -35.49 19.44
C LEU A 202 -22.46 -36.02 18.17
N THR A 203 -22.34 -35.28 17.08
CA THR A 203 -22.87 -35.61 15.75
C THR A 203 -21.76 -35.87 14.73
N ILE A 204 -20.63 -35.18 14.82
CA ILE A 204 -19.49 -35.34 13.91
C ILE A 204 -18.23 -35.64 14.71
N LEU A 205 -17.58 -36.76 14.40
CA LEU A 205 -16.29 -37.13 14.97
C LEU A 205 -15.28 -37.44 13.87
N SER A 206 -14.14 -36.76 13.90
CA SER A 206 -13.01 -37.05 13.03
C SER A 206 -11.78 -37.47 13.84
N LEU A 207 -11.29 -38.67 13.57
CA LEU A 207 -10.07 -39.26 14.11
C LEU A 207 -9.14 -39.72 12.96
N LYS A 208 -9.19 -39.03 11.82
CA LYS A 208 -8.37 -39.34 10.64
C LYS A 208 -6.87 -39.22 10.94
N SER A 209 -6.03 -39.99 10.25
CA SER A 209 -4.57 -39.80 10.27
C SER A 209 -3.97 -39.73 11.69
N ASN A 210 -4.38 -40.67 12.53
CA ASN A 210 -4.02 -40.71 13.95
C ASN A 210 -3.29 -41.98 14.36
N ASN A 211 -2.94 -42.89 13.44
CA ASN A 211 -2.28 -44.14 13.80
C ASN A 211 -3.14 -45.02 14.76
N LEU A 212 -4.48 -44.99 14.60
CA LEU A 212 -5.40 -45.84 15.35
C LEU A 212 -5.32 -47.29 14.88
N THR A 213 -5.36 -48.24 15.81
CA THR A 213 -5.33 -49.68 15.51
C THR A 213 -6.70 -50.35 15.56
N GLN A 214 -7.67 -49.74 16.23
CA GLN A 214 -9.03 -50.24 16.39
C GLN A 214 -10.04 -49.09 16.41
N ILE A 215 -11.30 -49.39 16.10
CA ILE A 215 -12.39 -48.41 16.24
C ILE A 215 -12.64 -48.14 17.73
N PRO A 216 -12.80 -46.88 18.16
CA PRO A 216 -13.09 -46.58 19.57
C PRO A 216 -14.40 -47.24 20.02
N PRO A 217 -14.43 -47.95 21.17
CA PRO A 217 -15.66 -48.56 21.66
C PRO A 217 -16.58 -47.50 22.29
N ASN A 218 -17.86 -47.85 22.45
CA ASN A 218 -18.88 -47.02 23.12
C ASN A 218 -19.11 -45.63 22.52
N LEU A 219 -18.99 -45.51 21.19
CA LEU A 219 -19.37 -44.29 20.47
C LEU A 219 -20.88 -44.02 20.59
N SER A 220 -21.24 -42.74 20.73
CA SER A 220 -22.63 -42.31 20.91
C SER A 220 -23.47 -42.60 19.66
N SER A 221 -24.70 -43.06 19.88
CA SER A 221 -25.69 -43.27 18.81
C SER A 221 -26.19 -41.98 18.15
N THR A 222 -25.85 -40.81 18.70
CA THR A 222 -26.16 -39.50 18.11
C THR A 222 -25.26 -39.13 16.92
N LEU A 223 -24.18 -39.88 16.69
CA LEU A 223 -23.25 -39.64 15.58
C LEU A 223 -23.95 -39.80 14.23
N LYS A 224 -23.73 -38.80 13.38
CA LYS A 224 -24.13 -38.72 11.97
C LYS A 224 -22.95 -38.89 11.04
N GLU A 225 -21.77 -38.38 11.41
CA GLU A 225 -20.56 -38.49 10.58
C GLU A 225 -19.39 -39.05 11.40
N LEU A 226 -18.76 -40.10 10.89
CA LEU A 226 -17.58 -40.72 11.48
C LEU A 226 -16.46 -40.83 10.45
N TYR A 227 -15.37 -40.10 10.71
CA TYR A 227 -14.17 -40.10 9.86
C TYR A 227 -13.02 -40.78 10.61
N ILE A 228 -12.68 -42.00 10.20
CA ILE A 228 -11.59 -42.82 10.80
C ILE A 228 -10.61 -43.31 9.73
N TYR A 229 -10.53 -42.57 8.63
CA TYR A 229 -9.68 -42.88 7.48
C TYR A 229 -8.19 -42.59 7.75
N ASN A 230 -7.31 -43.19 6.94
CA ASN A 230 -5.85 -43.10 7.04
C ASN A 230 -5.29 -43.50 8.41
N ASN A 231 -5.82 -44.56 9.01
CA ASN A 231 -5.34 -45.14 10.26
C ASN A 231 -4.70 -46.53 9.99
N MET A 232 -4.45 -47.32 11.04
CA MET A 232 -3.90 -48.67 10.95
C MET A 232 -4.92 -49.74 11.40
N ILE A 233 -6.21 -49.52 11.15
CA ILE A 233 -7.28 -50.45 11.55
C ILE A 233 -7.30 -51.65 10.61
N GLN A 234 -6.96 -52.83 11.13
CA GLN A 234 -6.88 -54.04 10.31
C GLN A 234 -8.18 -54.85 10.28
N VAL A 235 -8.94 -54.82 11.38
CA VAL A 235 -10.15 -55.64 11.57
C VAL A 235 -11.29 -54.77 12.07
N VAL A 236 -12.46 -54.88 11.45
CA VAL A 236 -13.73 -54.27 11.86
C VAL A 236 -14.68 -55.38 12.29
N GLN A 237 -14.99 -55.43 13.57
CA GLN A 237 -15.85 -56.43 14.19
C GLN A 237 -17.33 -56.06 14.03
N ASP A 238 -18.22 -56.99 14.36
CA ASP A 238 -19.67 -56.80 14.29
C ASP A 238 -20.22 -55.77 15.29
N HIS A 239 -19.63 -55.70 16.48
CA HIS A 239 -20.08 -54.83 17.57
C HIS A 239 -19.56 -53.39 17.46
N ASP A 240 -18.46 -53.14 16.73
CA ASP A 240 -17.78 -51.83 16.65
C ASP A 240 -18.70 -50.69 16.22
N LEU A 241 -19.58 -50.95 15.25
CA LEU A 241 -20.51 -49.96 14.66
C LEU A 241 -21.97 -50.21 15.03
N SER A 242 -22.24 -51.23 15.85
CA SER A 242 -23.59 -51.74 16.10
C SER A 242 -24.53 -50.72 16.76
N ALA A 243 -23.99 -49.80 17.56
CA ALA A 243 -24.75 -48.77 18.27
C ALA A 243 -25.10 -47.54 17.41
N LEU A 244 -24.44 -47.34 16.26
CA LEU A 244 -24.44 -46.11 15.46
C LEU A 244 -25.60 -46.06 14.44
N HIS A 245 -26.83 -46.23 14.90
CA HIS A 245 -28.00 -46.34 14.02
C HIS A 245 -28.35 -45.05 13.25
N ASN A 246 -27.91 -43.87 13.71
CA ASN A 246 -28.14 -42.58 13.06
C ASN A 246 -27.04 -42.15 12.08
N LEU A 247 -26.02 -42.99 11.86
CA LEU A 247 -24.88 -42.63 11.04
C LEU A 247 -25.30 -42.44 9.56
N GLU A 248 -24.94 -41.29 8.99
CA GLU A 248 -25.18 -40.90 7.60
C GLU A 248 -23.90 -41.00 6.76
N ILE A 249 -22.73 -40.70 7.34
CA ILE A 249 -21.42 -40.75 6.65
C ILE A 249 -20.44 -41.61 7.44
N LEU A 250 -19.86 -42.60 6.78
CA LEU A 250 -18.77 -43.41 7.32
C LEU A 250 -17.59 -43.42 6.34
N ASP A 251 -16.43 -42.99 6.83
CA ASP A 251 -15.19 -43.01 6.06
C ASP A 251 -14.14 -43.89 6.75
N LEU A 252 -13.87 -45.03 6.11
CA LEU A 252 -12.93 -46.07 6.55
C LEU A 252 -11.70 -46.14 5.62
N SER A 253 -11.52 -45.16 4.74
CA SER A 253 -10.51 -45.20 3.69
C SER A 253 -9.07 -45.30 4.23
N GLY A 254 -8.14 -45.89 3.47
CA GLY A 254 -6.71 -45.84 3.78
C GLY A 254 -6.26 -46.58 5.05
N ASN A 255 -7.05 -47.52 5.58
CA ASN A 255 -6.69 -48.31 6.77
C ASN A 255 -5.82 -49.54 6.45
N CYS A 256 -6.00 -50.08 5.24
CA CYS A 256 -5.11 -51.08 4.64
C CYS A 256 -4.77 -50.64 3.22
N PRO A 257 -3.91 -49.61 3.06
CA PRO A 257 -3.79 -48.88 1.81
C PRO A 257 -3.14 -49.69 0.69
N ARG A 258 -3.64 -49.47 -0.52
CA ARG A 258 -2.98 -49.91 -1.77
C ARG A 258 -1.81 -48.97 -2.03
N CYS A 259 -0.60 -49.41 -1.71
CA CYS A 259 0.59 -48.54 -1.76
C CYS A 259 1.26 -48.41 -3.15
N TYR A 260 0.73 -49.03 -4.20
CA TYR A 260 1.34 -48.99 -5.52
C TYR A 260 1.30 -47.55 -6.09
N ASN A 261 2.48 -46.98 -6.38
CA ASN A 261 2.66 -45.59 -6.82
C ASN A 261 2.16 -44.51 -5.83
N ALA A 262 2.02 -44.84 -4.55
CA ALA A 262 1.68 -43.83 -3.55
C ALA A 262 2.79 -42.76 -3.44
N PRO A 263 2.48 -41.45 -3.56
CA PRO A 263 3.47 -40.36 -3.48
C PRO A 263 3.85 -40.01 -2.02
N TYR A 264 3.52 -40.88 -1.06
CA TYR A 264 3.74 -40.72 0.35
C TYR A 264 4.19 -42.05 0.98
N PRO A 265 4.87 -42.03 2.15
CA PRO A 265 5.19 -43.25 2.88
C PRO A 265 3.92 -44.04 3.18
N CYS A 266 3.84 -45.26 2.67
CA CYS A 266 2.65 -46.10 2.73
C CYS A 266 3.03 -47.51 3.21
N THR A 267 2.27 -48.05 4.14
CA THR A 267 2.50 -49.38 4.70
C THR A 267 1.23 -50.22 4.52
N PRO A 268 1.26 -51.28 3.69
CA PRO A 268 0.11 -52.16 3.52
C PRO A 268 -0.08 -53.07 4.73
N CYS A 269 -1.30 -53.60 4.91
CA CYS A 269 -1.60 -54.53 5.98
C CYS A 269 -0.93 -55.91 5.77
N PRO A 270 -0.54 -56.63 6.84
CA PRO A 270 0.10 -57.94 6.72
C PRO A 270 -0.73 -58.99 5.97
N LYS A 271 -2.06 -58.97 6.15
CA LYS A 271 -3.01 -59.88 5.48
C LYS A 271 -3.41 -59.41 4.07
N GLY A 272 -2.91 -58.27 3.61
CA GLY A 272 -3.14 -57.75 2.26
C GLY A 272 -4.50 -57.10 2.00
N THR A 273 -5.44 -57.12 2.94
CA THR A 273 -6.75 -56.45 2.87
C THR A 273 -7.24 -56.10 4.28
N ILE A 274 -8.12 -55.11 4.39
CA ILE A 274 -8.90 -54.90 5.62
C ILE A 274 -9.91 -56.04 5.81
N GLU A 275 -10.06 -56.54 7.04
CA GLU A 275 -11.04 -57.58 7.39
C GLU A 275 -12.29 -56.92 7.98
N ILE A 276 -13.38 -56.84 7.22
CA ILE A 276 -14.65 -56.28 7.68
C ILE A 276 -15.67 -57.41 7.86
N HIS A 277 -16.14 -57.59 9.10
CA HIS A 277 -17.12 -58.63 9.43
C HIS A 277 -18.41 -58.48 8.59
N SER A 278 -19.03 -59.59 8.19
CA SER A 278 -20.19 -59.56 7.28
C SER A 278 -21.39 -58.78 7.81
N ASN A 279 -21.53 -58.67 9.14
CA ASN A 279 -22.60 -57.92 9.80
C ASN A 279 -22.16 -56.53 10.32
N ALA A 280 -20.95 -56.06 10.03
CA ALA A 280 -20.41 -54.81 10.57
C ALA A 280 -21.31 -53.59 10.26
N PHE A 281 -21.92 -53.55 9.08
CA PHE A 281 -22.79 -52.44 8.65
C PHE A 281 -24.29 -52.71 8.88
N TYR A 282 -24.66 -53.83 9.51
CA TYR A 282 -26.06 -54.27 9.61
C TYR A 282 -26.97 -53.26 10.33
N SER A 283 -26.45 -52.52 11.31
CA SER A 283 -27.19 -51.52 12.09
C SER A 283 -27.29 -50.14 11.41
N LEU A 284 -26.52 -49.87 10.35
CA LEU A 284 -26.35 -48.53 9.75
C LEU A 284 -27.46 -48.20 8.73
N LYS A 285 -28.71 -48.15 9.18
CA LYS A 285 -29.89 -47.99 8.31
C LYS A 285 -29.97 -46.63 7.60
N ASN A 286 -29.41 -45.59 8.21
CA ASN A 286 -29.46 -44.21 7.72
C ASN A 286 -28.25 -43.83 6.85
N LEU A 287 -27.34 -44.76 6.58
CA LEU A 287 -26.11 -44.48 5.86
C LEU A 287 -26.38 -44.00 4.43
N ARG A 288 -25.79 -42.85 4.09
CA ARG A 288 -25.88 -42.17 2.79
C ARG A 288 -24.55 -42.20 2.06
N ILE A 289 -23.44 -42.06 2.78
CA ILE A 289 -22.09 -42.04 2.18
C ILE A 289 -21.24 -43.10 2.87
N LEU A 290 -20.68 -44.01 2.07
CA LEU A 290 -19.72 -45.00 2.52
C LEU A 290 -18.45 -44.89 1.68
N ARG A 291 -17.33 -44.62 2.34
CA ARG A 291 -16.02 -44.54 1.68
C ARG A 291 -15.11 -45.64 2.18
N LEU A 292 -14.64 -46.42 1.22
CA LEU A 292 -13.72 -47.55 1.38
C LEU A 292 -12.55 -47.41 0.40
N HIS A 293 -12.16 -46.17 0.09
CA HIS A 293 -11.02 -45.87 -0.76
C HIS A 293 -9.74 -46.48 -0.17
N SER A 294 -8.87 -47.05 -1.00
CA SER A 294 -7.55 -47.55 -0.61
C SER A 294 -7.60 -48.47 0.63
N ASN A 295 -8.40 -49.54 0.53
CA ASN A 295 -8.53 -50.55 1.59
C ASN A 295 -8.07 -51.95 1.15
N SER A 296 -7.48 -52.03 -0.05
CA SER A 296 -6.97 -53.26 -0.66
C SER A 296 -8.02 -54.38 -0.79
N LEU A 297 -9.30 -54.01 -0.91
CA LEU A 297 -10.41 -54.95 -1.04
C LEU A 297 -10.32 -55.73 -2.36
N GLN A 298 -10.60 -57.03 -2.31
CA GLN A 298 -10.60 -57.90 -3.51
C GLN A 298 -12.02 -58.35 -3.92
N SER A 299 -12.97 -58.34 -2.99
CA SER A 299 -14.37 -58.69 -3.23
C SER A 299 -15.27 -57.86 -2.32
N ILE A 300 -16.53 -57.70 -2.71
CA ILE A 300 -17.51 -56.89 -1.97
C ILE A 300 -18.70 -57.77 -1.56
N PRO A 301 -18.80 -58.18 -0.29
CA PRO A 301 -19.91 -59.00 0.19
C PRO A 301 -21.25 -58.29 0.07
N ARG A 302 -22.20 -58.87 -0.69
CA ARG A 302 -23.59 -58.38 -0.78
C ARG A 302 -24.30 -58.21 0.57
N VAL A 303 -23.86 -58.94 1.61
CA VAL A 303 -24.43 -58.88 2.97
C VAL A 303 -24.25 -57.50 3.60
N TRP A 304 -23.18 -56.78 3.26
CA TRP A 304 -22.90 -55.43 3.76
C TRP A 304 -24.04 -54.43 3.49
N PHE A 305 -24.71 -54.57 2.36
CA PHE A 305 -25.74 -53.63 1.92
C PHE A 305 -27.18 -54.08 2.22
N LYS A 306 -27.37 -55.25 2.83
CA LYS A 306 -28.70 -55.86 3.02
C LYS A 306 -29.71 -54.93 3.72
N ASN A 307 -29.24 -54.11 4.67
CA ASN A 307 -30.06 -53.18 5.45
C ASN A 307 -29.89 -51.70 5.05
N ILE A 308 -28.99 -51.37 4.12
CA ILE A 308 -28.65 -49.99 3.75
C ILE A 308 -29.45 -49.61 2.51
N ARG A 309 -30.59 -48.94 2.69
CA ARG A 309 -31.52 -48.62 1.58
C ARG A 309 -31.35 -47.23 0.97
N ASN A 310 -30.65 -46.33 1.65
CA ASN A 310 -30.56 -44.91 1.31
C ASN A 310 -29.14 -44.49 0.90
N LEU A 311 -28.28 -45.45 0.53
CA LEU A 311 -26.92 -45.15 0.11
C LEU A 311 -26.93 -44.32 -1.17
N LYS A 312 -26.26 -43.17 -1.12
CA LYS A 312 -26.18 -42.16 -2.19
C LYS A 312 -24.78 -42.15 -2.82
N GLU A 313 -23.72 -42.26 -2.03
CA GLU A 313 -22.33 -42.25 -2.49
C GLU A 313 -21.60 -43.47 -1.97
N LEU A 314 -20.91 -44.17 -2.88
CA LEU A 314 -20.06 -45.31 -2.57
C LEU A 314 -18.71 -45.12 -3.27
N ASP A 315 -17.66 -44.93 -2.48
CA ASP A 315 -16.28 -44.84 -2.96
C ASP A 315 -15.55 -46.16 -2.67
N LEU A 316 -15.18 -46.84 -3.74
CA LEU A 316 -14.42 -48.09 -3.75
C LEU A 316 -13.12 -47.94 -4.54
N SER A 317 -12.62 -46.71 -4.72
CA SER A 317 -11.41 -46.43 -5.47
C SER A 317 -10.15 -46.99 -4.79
N GLN A 318 -9.06 -47.19 -5.56
CA GLN A 318 -7.77 -47.72 -5.07
C GLN A 318 -7.86 -49.07 -4.34
N ASN A 319 -8.77 -49.96 -4.75
CA ASN A 319 -8.83 -51.34 -4.27
C ASN A 319 -8.32 -52.32 -5.35
N PHE A 320 -8.56 -53.62 -5.21
CA PHE A 320 -8.22 -54.66 -6.19
C PHE A 320 -9.49 -55.31 -6.77
N LEU A 321 -10.49 -54.50 -7.14
CA LEU A 321 -11.84 -54.94 -7.50
C LEU A 321 -12.04 -55.25 -8.98
N MET A 322 -11.00 -55.31 -9.82
CA MET A 322 -11.14 -55.53 -11.26
C MET A 322 -12.02 -56.74 -11.62
N LYS A 323 -11.87 -57.86 -10.91
CA LYS A 323 -12.70 -59.07 -11.10
C LYS A 323 -14.12 -58.89 -10.55
N GLU A 324 -14.25 -58.23 -9.41
CA GLU A 324 -15.54 -57.92 -8.77
C GLU A 324 -16.40 -56.99 -9.65
N ILE A 325 -15.81 -56.04 -10.39
CA ILE A 325 -16.54 -55.15 -11.32
C ILE A 325 -17.28 -55.94 -12.41
N GLY A 326 -16.71 -57.07 -12.86
CA GLY A 326 -17.34 -57.96 -13.84
C GLY A 326 -18.50 -58.80 -13.29
N ASP A 327 -18.60 -59.00 -11.97
CA ASP A 327 -19.68 -59.75 -11.31
C ASP A 327 -20.68 -58.82 -10.59
N ALA A 328 -20.18 -58.00 -9.67
CA ALA A 328 -20.82 -56.86 -9.01
C ALA A 328 -22.23 -57.15 -8.43
N GLN A 329 -22.45 -58.34 -7.86
CA GLN A 329 -23.76 -58.74 -7.34
C GLN A 329 -24.28 -57.84 -6.21
N PHE A 330 -23.40 -57.11 -5.53
CA PHE A 330 -23.77 -56.17 -4.47
C PHE A 330 -24.58 -54.98 -4.97
N LEU A 331 -24.44 -54.58 -6.24
CA LEU A 331 -25.16 -53.43 -6.82
C LEU A 331 -26.69 -53.60 -6.80
N LYS A 332 -27.18 -54.84 -6.83
CA LYS A 332 -28.62 -55.16 -6.70
C LYS A 332 -29.23 -54.70 -5.38
N PHE A 333 -28.42 -54.50 -4.35
CA PHE A 333 -28.87 -54.13 -3.01
C PHE A 333 -28.85 -52.62 -2.77
N ILE A 334 -28.30 -51.83 -3.70
CA ILE A 334 -28.13 -50.37 -3.56
C ILE A 334 -28.68 -49.57 -4.76
N PRO A 335 -29.98 -49.73 -5.13
CA PRO A 335 -30.55 -49.04 -6.30
C PRO A 335 -30.65 -47.52 -6.12
N SER A 336 -30.52 -47.01 -4.89
CA SER A 336 -30.60 -45.58 -4.54
C SER A 336 -29.33 -44.78 -4.83
N LEU A 337 -28.27 -45.46 -5.27
CA LEU A 337 -26.94 -44.88 -5.45
C LEU A 337 -26.95 -43.79 -6.53
N VAL A 338 -26.30 -42.67 -6.24
CA VAL A 338 -26.16 -41.50 -7.11
C VAL A 338 -24.72 -41.38 -7.63
N VAL A 339 -23.73 -41.64 -6.76
CA VAL A 339 -22.31 -41.58 -7.10
C VAL A 339 -21.65 -42.93 -6.81
N LEU A 340 -21.00 -43.50 -7.82
CA LEU A 340 -20.18 -44.71 -7.69
C LEU A 340 -18.78 -44.43 -8.21
N ASP A 341 -17.78 -44.56 -7.32
CA ASP A 341 -16.38 -44.44 -7.69
C ASP A 341 -15.68 -45.81 -7.59
N LEU A 342 -15.21 -46.30 -8.74
CA LEU A 342 -14.49 -47.56 -8.88
C LEU A 342 -13.08 -47.33 -9.44
N SER A 343 -12.55 -46.12 -9.30
CA SER A 343 -11.30 -45.72 -9.93
C SER A 343 -10.07 -46.44 -9.35
N PHE A 344 -9.03 -46.64 -10.16
CA PHE A 344 -7.75 -47.25 -9.80
C PHE A 344 -7.86 -48.67 -9.22
N ASN A 345 -8.82 -49.46 -9.71
CA ASN A 345 -9.01 -50.86 -9.33
C ASN A 345 -8.24 -51.87 -10.19
N PHE A 346 -7.37 -51.42 -11.10
CA PHE A 346 -6.59 -52.28 -12.01
C PHE A 346 -5.74 -53.33 -11.29
N GLU A 347 -5.56 -54.48 -11.94
CA GLU A 347 -4.60 -55.50 -11.50
C GLU A 347 -3.17 -55.13 -11.95
N VAL A 348 -2.21 -55.20 -11.02
CA VAL A 348 -0.83 -54.76 -11.27
C VAL A 348 -0.20 -55.62 -12.37
N LYS A 349 0.43 -54.99 -13.37
CA LYS A 349 1.02 -55.63 -14.57
C LYS A 349 0.02 -56.27 -15.54
N VAL A 350 -1.29 -56.04 -15.38
CA VAL A 350 -2.32 -56.50 -16.32
C VAL A 350 -2.78 -55.32 -17.18
N TYR A 351 -2.92 -55.55 -18.49
CA TYR A 351 -3.48 -54.57 -19.42
C TYR A 351 -4.59 -55.24 -20.24
N SER A 352 -5.83 -55.06 -19.78
CA SER A 352 -6.98 -55.77 -20.32
C SER A 352 -7.29 -55.36 -21.75
N PRO A 353 -7.79 -56.28 -22.59
CA PRO A 353 -8.19 -55.94 -23.94
C PRO A 353 -9.42 -55.01 -23.95
N PHE A 354 -10.42 -55.29 -23.09
CA PHE A 354 -11.70 -54.59 -23.07
C PHE A 354 -12.12 -54.24 -21.64
N LEU A 355 -13.06 -53.29 -21.53
CA LEU A 355 -13.79 -53.02 -20.31
C LEU A 355 -14.85 -54.11 -20.09
N ASN A 356 -14.92 -54.69 -18.89
CA ASN A 356 -15.90 -55.71 -18.54
C ASN A 356 -16.80 -55.22 -17.40
N LEU A 357 -18.02 -54.79 -17.74
CA LEU A 357 -19.02 -54.36 -16.77
C LEU A 357 -20.10 -55.43 -16.59
N SER A 358 -20.44 -55.72 -15.34
CA SER A 358 -21.55 -56.62 -15.02
C SER A 358 -22.89 -56.06 -15.51
N LYS A 359 -23.81 -56.95 -15.89
CA LYS A 359 -25.22 -56.59 -16.20
C LYS A 359 -25.94 -55.97 -15.00
N THR A 360 -25.43 -56.17 -13.77
CA THR A 360 -26.02 -55.63 -12.54
C THR A 360 -25.96 -54.11 -12.44
N PHE A 361 -25.10 -53.42 -13.21
CA PHE A 361 -25.07 -51.96 -13.25
C PHE A 361 -26.41 -51.34 -13.70
N SER A 362 -27.19 -52.06 -14.52
CA SER A 362 -28.53 -51.63 -14.96
C SER A 362 -29.53 -51.44 -13.81
N PHE A 363 -29.29 -51.99 -12.62
CA PHE A 363 -30.15 -51.81 -11.45
C PHE A 363 -29.98 -50.45 -10.76
N LEU A 364 -28.92 -49.71 -11.08
CA LEU A 364 -28.60 -48.43 -10.45
C LEU A 364 -29.40 -47.27 -11.06
N SER A 365 -30.73 -47.34 -10.99
CA SER A 365 -31.64 -46.40 -11.68
C SER A 365 -31.45 -44.92 -11.34
N ASN A 366 -30.90 -44.61 -10.15
CA ASN A 366 -30.64 -43.25 -9.69
C ASN A 366 -29.20 -42.76 -9.95
N LEU A 367 -28.36 -43.57 -10.60
CA LEU A 367 -26.95 -43.24 -10.78
C LEU A 367 -26.79 -42.01 -11.68
N GLU A 368 -26.10 -41.00 -11.17
CA GLU A 368 -25.79 -39.77 -11.88
C GLU A 368 -24.31 -39.70 -12.27
N ILE A 369 -23.41 -40.22 -11.43
CA ILE A 369 -21.96 -40.15 -11.62
C ILE A 369 -21.36 -41.55 -11.49
N LEU A 370 -20.69 -42.00 -12.55
CA LEU A 370 -19.89 -43.22 -12.56
C LEU A 370 -18.44 -42.89 -12.92
N ARG A 371 -17.51 -43.21 -12.01
CA ARG A 371 -16.07 -43.06 -12.24
C ARG A 371 -15.37 -44.40 -12.31
N LEU A 372 -14.63 -44.60 -13.39
CA LEU A 372 -13.90 -45.81 -13.73
C LEU A 372 -12.48 -45.46 -14.20
N LYS A 373 -11.83 -44.45 -13.58
CA LYS A 373 -10.44 -44.14 -13.92
C LYS A 373 -9.53 -45.31 -13.59
N GLY A 374 -8.42 -45.49 -14.30
CA GLY A 374 -7.42 -46.49 -13.91
C GLY A 374 -7.97 -47.92 -13.77
N TYR A 375 -8.94 -48.32 -14.58
CA TYR A 375 -9.29 -49.72 -14.84
C TYR A 375 -8.24 -50.38 -15.75
N VAL A 376 -7.65 -49.60 -16.66
CA VAL A 376 -6.53 -49.95 -17.55
C VAL A 376 -6.91 -50.99 -18.62
N PHE A 377 -7.40 -50.52 -19.77
CA PHE A 377 -7.84 -51.37 -20.89
C PHE A 377 -7.55 -50.77 -22.28
N LYS A 378 -7.46 -51.60 -23.32
CA LYS A 378 -6.96 -51.21 -24.66
C LYS A 378 -8.02 -50.57 -25.57
N GLU A 379 -9.19 -51.17 -25.65
CA GLU A 379 -10.21 -50.82 -26.63
C GLU A 379 -11.59 -50.64 -25.96
N LEU A 380 -12.29 -49.55 -26.30
CA LEU A 380 -13.66 -49.28 -25.89
C LEU A 380 -14.61 -49.52 -27.06
N ARG A 381 -15.49 -50.51 -26.91
CA ARG A 381 -16.53 -50.88 -27.88
C ARG A 381 -17.92 -50.57 -27.36
N GLU A 382 -18.89 -50.48 -28.27
CA GLU A 382 -20.31 -50.30 -27.96
C GLU A 382 -20.82 -51.32 -26.93
N GLU A 383 -20.54 -52.60 -27.14
CA GLU A 383 -20.92 -53.72 -26.25
C GLU A 383 -20.41 -53.60 -24.80
N ASN A 384 -19.33 -52.84 -24.58
CA ASN A 384 -18.75 -52.70 -23.23
C ASN A 384 -19.59 -51.79 -22.32
N LEU A 385 -20.41 -50.90 -22.88
CA LEU A 385 -21.24 -49.96 -22.13
C LEU A 385 -22.73 -50.34 -22.11
N ASP A 386 -23.11 -51.46 -22.75
CA ASP A 386 -24.48 -52.01 -22.76
C ASP A 386 -25.17 -52.02 -21.39
N PRO A 387 -24.51 -52.42 -20.27
CA PRO A 387 -25.15 -52.42 -18.95
C PRO A 387 -25.61 -51.03 -18.48
N LEU A 388 -24.99 -49.96 -18.97
CA LEU A 388 -25.28 -48.59 -18.59
C LEU A 388 -26.41 -47.97 -19.42
N ARG A 389 -26.75 -48.54 -20.58
CA ARG A 389 -27.69 -47.96 -21.56
C ARG A 389 -29.08 -47.69 -21.00
N SER A 390 -29.49 -48.46 -19.98
CA SER A 390 -30.78 -48.29 -19.30
C SER A 390 -30.81 -47.14 -18.27
N LEU A 391 -29.66 -46.57 -17.92
CA LEU A 391 -29.51 -45.57 -16.86
C LEU A 391 -29.83 -44.16 -17.38
N ARG A 392 -31.08 -43.74 -17.20
CA ARG A 392 -31.57 -42.45 -17.71
C ARG A 392 -31.08 -41.22 -16.95
N ASN A 393 -30.58 -41.41 -15.73
CA ASN A 393 -30.12 -40.32 -14.87
C ASN A 393 -28.60 -40.12 -14.95
N LEU A 394 -27.87 -40.95 -15.72
CA LEU A 394 -26.42 -40.89 -15.80
C LEU A 394 -25.99 -39.61 -16.53
N THR A 395 -25.34 -38.70 -15.80
CA THR A 395 -24.89 -37.40 -16.31
C THR A 395 -23.37 -37.32 -16.48
N VAL A 396 -22.61 -38.05 -15.66
CA VAL A 396 -21.15 -38.07 -15.72
C VAL A 396 -20.66 -39.50 -15.89
N LEU A 397 -19.96 -39.76 -16.98
CA LEU A 397 -19.23 -40.99 -17.21
C LEU A 397 -17.74 -40.66 -17.34
N ASP A 398 -16.98 -41.12 -16.37
CA ASP A 398 -15.56 -40.82 -16.27
C ASP A 398 -14.71 -42.07 -16.51
N LEU A 399 -14.04 -42.08 -17.66
CA LEU A 399 -13.15 -43.11 -18.18
C LEU A 399 -11.71 -42.58 -18.36
N GLY A 400 -11.34 -41.52 -17.62
CA GLY A 400 -9.99 -40.95 -17.68
C GLY A 400 -8.90 -41.91 -17.20
N THR A 401 -7.64 -41.69 -17.60
CA THR A 401 -6.48 -42.45 -17.10
C THR A 401 -6.60 -43.98 -17.27
N ASN A 402 -7.16 -44.45 -18.39
CA ASN A 402 -7.34 -45.87 -18.68
C ASN A 402 -6.37 -46.44 -19.72
N PHE A 403 -5.52 -45.58 -20.30
CA PHE A 403 -4.62 -45.93 -21.41
C PHE A 403 -5.36 -46.53 -22.62
N ILE A 404 -6.60 -46.12 -22.86
CA ILE A 404 -7.40 -46.56 -24.01
C ILE A 404 -6.69 -46.13 -25.30
N LYS A 405 -6.52 -47.03 -26.27
CA LYS A 405 -5.88 -46.75 -27.56
C LYS A 405 -6.88 -46.47 -28.66
N VAL A 406 -7.98 -47.22 -28.65
CA VAL A 406 -9.04 -47.15 -29.66
C VAL A 406 -10.36 -47.01 -28.91
N ALA A 407 -11.16 -46.01 -29.28
CA ALA A 407 -12.46 -45.76 -28.70
C ALA A 407 -13.44 -45.39 -29.80
N ASP A 408 -14.55 -46.12 -29.88
CA ASP A 408 -15.69 -45.71 -30.71
C ASP A 408 -16.48 -44.62 -29.98
N LEU A 409 -16.30 -43.37 -30.38
CA LEU A 409 -17.02 -42.23 -29.79
C LEU A 409 -18.51 -42.23 -30.14
N GLY A 410 -18.92 -43.00 -31.16
CA GLY A 410 -20.30 -43.15 -31.55
C GLY A 410 -21.17 -43.82 -30.48
N VAL A 411 -20.59 -44.55 -29.52
CA VAL A 411 -21.34 -45.19 -28.41
C VAL A 411 -22.07 -44.15 -27.54
N PHE A 412 -21.53 -42.95 -27.39
CA PHE A 412 -22.09 -41.96 -26.47
C PHE A 412 -23.39 -41.34 -26.98
N LYS A 413 -23.70 -41.47 -28.28
CA LYS A 413 -24.99 -41.06 -28.86
C LYS A 413 -26.18 -41.76 -28.20
N GLU A 414 -25.96 -42.93 -27.60
CA GLU A 414 -26.99 -43.74 -26.96
C GLU A 414 -27.37 -43.23 -25.56
N PHE A 415 -26.63 -42.24 -25.04
CA PHE A 415 -26.73 -41.72 -23.68
C PHE A 415 -27.10 -40.23 -23.66
N PRO A 416 -28.33 -39.84 -24.02
CA PRO A 416 -28.71 -38.44 -24.19
C PRO A 416 -28.74 -37.62 -22.89
N ALA A 417 -28.68 -38.29 -21.72
CA ALA A 417 -28.61 -37.62 -20.42
C ALA A 417 -27.18 -37.24 -20.00
N LEU A 418 -26.15 -37.74 -20.70
CA LEU A 418 -24.77 -37.43 -20.39
C LEU A 418 -24.49 -35.94 -20.62
N LYS A 419 -23.92 -35.32 -19.59
CA LYS A 419 -23.42 -33.96 -19.61
C LYS A 419 -21.90 -33.92 -19.72
N LEU A 420 -21.21 -34.89 -19.11
CA LEU A 420 -19.75 -34.99 -19.15
C LEU A 420 -19.32 -36.42 -19.48
N ILE A 421 -18.58 -36.55 -20.57
CA ILE A 421 -17.85 -37.76 -20.96
C ILE A 421 -16.36 -37.44 -20.81
N ASP A 422 -15.73 -37.98 -19.77
CA ASP A 422 -14.29 -37.79 -19.52
C ASP A 422 -13.49 -38.98 -20.08
N LEU A 423 -12.75 -38.74 -21.16
CA LEU A 423 -11.78 -39.66 -21.76
C LEU A 423 -10.35 -39.08 -21.68
N SER A 424 -10.11 -38.17 -20.73
CA SER A 424 -8.83 -37.52 -20.55
C SER A 424 -7.70 -38.49 -20.17
N VAL A 425 -6.46 -38.15 -20.50
CA VAL A 425 -5.27 -38.92 -20.09
C VAL A 425 -5.33 -40.38 -20.57
N ASN A 426 -5.78 -40.58 -21.80
CA ASN A 426 -5.78 -41.87 -22.48
C ASN A 426 -4.71 -41.88 -23.58
N LYS A 427 -4.70 -42.91 -24.42
CA LYS A 427 -3.78 -43.04 -25.56
C LYS A 427 -4.54 -43.09 -26.88
N ILE A 428 -5.72 -42.46 -26.93
CA ILE A 428 -6.61 -42.50 -28.08
C ILE A 428 -5.88 -41.84 -29.24
N SER A 429 -5.83 -42.54 -30.36
CA SER A 429 -5.27 -42.07 -31.63
C SER A 429 -6.27 -42.34 -32.75
N PRO A 430 -6.22 -41.59 -33.88
CA PRO A 430 -7.15 -41.77 -34.99
C PRO A 430 -7.13 -43.21 -35.51
N SER A 431 -8.30 -43.76 -35.82
CA SER A 431 -8.40 -45.09 -36.43
C SER A 431 -7.83 -45.03 -37.85
N SER A 432 -6.72 -45.71 -38.10
CA SER A 432 -6.28 -45.97 -39.46
C SER A 432 -7.25 -46.97 -40.10
N ASP A 433 -7.97 -46.56 -41.14
CA ASP A 433 -8.79 -47.47 -41.97
C ASP A 433 -7.94 -48.54 -42.69
N GLU A 434 -6.61 -48.53 -42.52
CA GLU A 434 -5.70 -49.51 -43.09
C GLU A 434 -5.11 -50.43 -42.01
N ARG A 435 -5.47 -51.73 -42.10
CA ARG A 435 -4.88 -52.82 -41.31
C ARG A 435 -3.39 -53.11 -41.60
N ASN A 436 -2.67 -52.20 -42.24
CA ASN A 436 -1.28 -52.41 -42.65
C ASN A 436 -0.44 -51.14 -42.48
N PHE A 437 0.03 -50.87 -41.26
CA PHE A 437 1.27 -50.13 -41.09
C PHE A 437 2.10 -50.73 -39.95
N ASN A 438 3.15 -51.45 -40.36
CA ASN A 438 4.33 -51.64 -39.54
C ASN A 438 5.05 -50.28 -39.46
N GLY A 439 5.23 -49.75 -38.25
CA GLY A 439 6.38 -48.87 -37.99
C GLY A 439 6.12 -47.60 -37.17
N PHE A 440 7.18 -47.27 -36.43
CA PHE A 440 7.52 -45.98 -35.83
C PHE A 440 6.82 -45.59 -34.52
N CYS A 441 7.28 -46.23 -33.44
CA CYS A 441 7.32 -45.59 -32.13
C CYS A 441 8.42 -44.50 -32.13
N SER A 442 8.04 -43.28 -32.47
CA SER A 442 8.81 -42.09 -32.12
C SER A 442 8.57 -41.81 -30.64
N ASN A 443 9.58 -42.05 -29.78
CA ASN A 443 9.57 -41.55 -28.40
C ASN A 443 9.55 -40.01 -28.44
N PRO A 444 8.47 -39.34 -28.01
CA PRO A 444 8.57 -37.93 -27.70
C PRO A 444 9.39 -37.85 -26.41
N ARG A 445 10.57 -37.24 -26.47
CA ARG A 445 11.17 -36.68 -25.26
C ARG A 445 10.21 -35.61 -24.76
N ILE A 446 9.48 -35.94 -23.71
CA ILE A 446 8.58 -35.02 -23.03
C ILE A 446 9.46 -34.00 -22.30
N SER A 447 9.32 -32.72 -22.66
CA SER A 447 9.94 -31.61 -21.95
C SER A 447 9.37 -31.55 -20.53
N LEU A 448 10.24 -31.58 -19.53
CA LEU A 448 9.89 -31.68 -18.10
C LEU A 448 9.34 -30.38 -17.48
N GLU A 449 9.28 -29.27 -18.21
CA GLU A 449 9.09 -27.94 -17.60
C GLU A 449 7.63 -27.52 -17.38
N GLN A 450 6.65 -28.13 -18.06
CA GLN A 450 5.23 -27.77 -17.94
C GLN A 450 4.46 -28.56 -16.86
N TYR A 451 5.14 -29.40 -16.07
CA TYR A 451 4.52 -30.32 -15.12
C TYR A 451 4.01 -29.68 -13.81
N ASN A 452 4.43 -28.47 -13.45
CA ASN A 452 4.29 -27.98 -12.06
C ASN A 452 2.87 -27.53 -11.64
N ARG A 453 1.99 -27.12 -12.55
CA ARG A 453 0.58 -26.77 -12.19
C ARG A 453 -0.41 -27.91 -12.36
N GLN A 454 -0.11 -28.87 -13.24
CA GLN A 454 -1.09 -29.81 -13.77
C GLN A 454 -1.06 -31.20 -13.11
N VAL A 455 0.01 -31.54 -12.39
CA VAL A 455 0.06 -32.74 -11.53
C VAL A 455 -0.96 -32.66 -10.37
N LEU A 456 -1.39 -31.46 -9.98
CA LEU A 456 -2.25 -31.23 -8.82
C LEU A 456 -3.66 -31.82 -8.94
N GLN A 457 -4.22 -31.97 -10.14
CA GLN A 457 -5.60 -32.46 -10.36
C GLN A 457 -5.67 -34.00 -10.43
N GLU A 458 -4.77 -34.67 -11.16
CA GLU A 458 -4.67 -36.14 -11.19
C GLU A 458 -4.19 -36.73 -9.86
N MET A 459 -3.53 -35.93 -9.02
CA MET A 459 -3.18 -36.31 -7.67
C MET A 459 -4.39 -36.62 -6.77
N HIS A 460 -5.64 -36.26 -7.11
CA HIS A 460 -6.83 -36.53 -6.28
C HIS A 460 -6.84 -37.95 -5.67
N TYR A 461 -6.77 -39.00 -6.52
CA TYR A 461 -6.79 -40.41 -6.09
C TYR A 461 -5.50 -40.90 -5.43
N PHE A 462 -4.44 -40.10 -5.47
CA PHE A 462 -3.12 -40.42 -4.93
C PHE A 462 -2.69 -39.46 -3.81
N ARG A 463 -3.56 -38.51 -3.40
CA ARG A 463 -3.31 -37.66 -2.23
C ARG A 463 -3.45 -38.51 -0.97
N TYR A 464 -2.65 -38.17 0.04
CA TYR A 464 -2.76 -38.83 1.34
C TYR A 464 -4.10 -38.49 2.01
N ASP A 465 -4.42 -37.21 2.14
CA ASP A 465 -5.67 -36.72 2.72
C ASP A 465 -6.23 -35.63 1.82
N GLU A 466 -7.25 -35.96 1.03
CA GLU A 466 -7.88 -35.03 0.12
C GLU A 466 -8.65 -33.92 0.87
N TYR A 467 -9.30 -34.30 1.98
CA TYR A 467 -10.08 -33.40 2.81
C TYR A 467 -9.23 -32.73 3.91
N GLY A 468 -7.90 -32.68 3.72
CA GLY A 468 -6.97 -31.99 4.60
C GLY A 468 -7.20 -30.48 4.56
N ARG A 469 -7.30 -29.83 5.72
CA ARG A 469 -7.42 -28.37 5.77
C ARG A 469 -6.06 -27.72 5.58
N SER A 470 -6.03 -26.69 4.74
CA SER A 470 -4.91 -25.74 4.70
C SER A 470 -5.01 -24.74 5.86
N CYS A 471 -3.87 -24.25 6.34
CA CYS A 471 -3.83 -23.19 7.35
C CYS A 471 -4.54 -21.89 6.91
N ARG A 472 -4.69 -21.67 5.59
CA ARG A 472 -5.27 -20.43 5.03
C ARG A 472 -6.79 -20.42 4.95
N SER A 473 -7.44 -21.58 4.80
CA SER A 473 -8.90 -21.66 4.64
C SER A 473 -9.53 -22.49 5.74
N LYS A 474 -10.68 -22.05 6.29
CA LYS A 474 -11.48 -22.80 7.28
C LYS A 474 -12.22 -23.96 6.63
N ASP A 475 -12.66 -23.74 5.40
CA ASP A 475 -13.33 -24.76 4.63
C ASP A 475 -12.36 -25.91 4.42
N LYS A 476 -12.87 -27.14 4.51
CA LYS A 476 -12.22 -28.29 3.86
C LYS A 476 -11.91 -27.76 2.46
N GLU A 477 -10.65 -27.73 2.01
CA GLU A 477 -10.38 -27.41 0.61
C GLU A 477 -11.33 -28.33 -0.15
N ALA A 478 -12.35 -27.74 -0.77
CA ALA A 478 -13.39 -28.54 -1.36
C ALA A 478 -12.63 -29.48 -2.27
N ALA A 479 -12.83 -30.76 -2.05
CA ALA A 479 -12.57 -31.83 -2.98
C ALA A 479 -13.41 -31.56 -4.25
N SER A 480 -13.27 -30.39 -4.86
CA SER A 480 -13.45 -30.25 -6.27
C SER A 480 -12.29 -31.09 -6.81
N SER A 481 -12.57 -32.38 -7.03
CA SER A 481 -12.09 -33.07 -8.21
C SER A 481 -12.45 -32.17 -9.40
N ARG A 482 -11.74 -31.05 -9.57
CA ARG A 482 -11.98 -30.13 -10.67
C ARG A 482 -11.65 -30.97 -11.87
N SER A 483 -12.68 -31.21 -12.67
CA SER A 483 -12.50 -31.76 -14.00
C SER A 483 -11.37 -30.98 -14.69
N LEU A 484 -10.58 -31.65 -15.53
CA LEU A 484 -9.63 -30.97 -16.42
C LEU A 484 -10.37 -29.96 -17.30
N VAL A 485 -11.67 -30.17 -17.49
CA VAL A 485 -12.62 -29.25 -18.09
C VAL A 485 -12.84 -28.01 -17.23
N LYS A 486 -12.71 -26.83 -17.84
CA LYS A 486 -13.04 -25.53 -17.22
C LYS A 486 -14.54 -25.45 -16.90
N GLU A 487 -14.92 -24.85 -15.78
CA GLU A 487 -16.32 -24.73 -15.35
C GLU A 487 -17.22 -24.08 -16.42
N GLU A 488 -16.73 -23.05 -17.11
CA GLU A 488 -17.40 -22.39 -18.23
C GLU A 488 -17.86 -23.38 -19.32
N CYS A 489 -17.05 -24.40 -19.61
CA CYS A 489 -17.35 -25.41 -20.62
C CYS A 489 -18.51 -26.34 -20.19
N LEU A 490 -18.56 -26.72 -18.90
CA LEU A 490 -19.65 -27.53 -18.34
C LEU A 490 -20.99 -26.79 -18.31
N GLU A 491 -20.97 -25.46 -18.17
CA GLU A 491 -22.18 -24.62 -18.20
C GLU A 491 -22.84 -24.59 -19.58
N TYR A 492 -22.07 -24.74 -20.67
CA TYR A 492 -22.60 -24.75 -22.04
C TYR A 492 -23.42 -26.01 -22.36
N GLY A 493 -23.20 -27.12 -21.67
CA GLY A 493 -24.00 -28.35 -21.80
C GLY A 493 -23.14 -29.60 -22.02
N GLU A 494 -23.57 -30.47 -22.93
CA GLU A 494 -22.90 -31.75 -23.22
C GLU A 494 -21.43 -31.53 -23.62
N THR A 495 -20.55 -32.17 -22.85
CA THR A 495 -19.11 -31.98 -22.88
C THR A 495 -18.39 -33.31 -23.11
N LEU A 496 -17.47 -33.31 -24.06
CA LEU A 496 -16.54 -34.41 -24.30
C LEU A 496 -15.11 -33.95 -24.00
N ASP A 497 -14.48 -34.59 -23.02
CA ASP A 497 -13.08 -34.35 -22.69
C ASP A 497 -12.18 -35.43 -23.31
N LEU A 498 -11.45 -35.04 -24.36
CA LEU A 498 -10.42 -35.83 -25.03
C LEU A 498 -9.02 -35.26 -24.75
N SER A 499 -8.84 -34.46 -23.70
CA SER A 499 -7.56 -33.88 -23.37
C SER A 499 -6.50 -34.93 -23.06
N ARG A 500 -5.24 -34.63 -23.35
CA ARG A 500 -4.08 -35.49 -23.06
C ARG A 500 -4.22 -36.90 -23.65
N ASN A 501 -4.65 -36.96 -24.90
CA ASN A 501 -4.63 -38.17 -25.71
C ASN A 501 -3.47 -38.11 -26.73
N ASN A 502 -3.42 -39.09 -27.62
CA ASN A 502 -2.43 -39.18 -28.70
C ASN A 502 -3.04 -38.81 -30.05
N ILE A 503 -4.03 -37.91 -30.08
CA ILE A 503 -4.65 -37.46 -31.32
C ILE A 503 -3.64 -36.56 -32.04
N PHE A 504 -3.21 -36.95 -33.24
CA PHE A 504 -2.28 -36.18 -34.06
C PHE A 504 -2.92 -35.64 -35.35
N PHE A 505 -4.07 -36.21 -35.73
CA PHE A 505 -4.86 -35.84 -36.90
C PHE A 505 -6.34 -35.96 -36.55
N ILE A 506 -7.19 -35.10 -37.08
CA ILE A 506 -8.63 -35.13 -36.82
C ILE A 506 -9.34 -35.60 -38.07
N ASN A 507 -10.04 -36.73 -37.98
CA ASN A 507 -10.92 -37.18 -39.03
C ASN A 507 -12.37 -36.75 -38.71
N PRO A 508 -13.08 -36.05 -39.61
CA PRO A 508 -14.46 -35.65 -39.38
C PRO A 508 -15.38 -36.81 -39.00
N SER A 509 -15.15 -38.02 -39.52
CA SER A 509 -15.96 -39.20 -39.20
C SER A 509 -15.93 -39.59 -37.72
N ASP A 510 -14.85 -39.25 -36.99
CA ASP A 510 -14.69 -39.59 -35.57
C ASP A 510 -15.77 -38.90 -34.70
N PHE A 511 -16.31 -37.78 -35.17
CA PHE A 511 -17.36 -37.02 -34.50
C PHE A 511 -18.77 -37.26 -35.07
N GLN A 512 -18.93 -38.28 -35.92
CA GLN A 512 -20.23 -38.59 -36.50
C GLN A 512 -21.24 -38.97 -35.41
N GLY A 513 -22.36 -38.23 -35.37
CA GLY A 513 -23.44 -38.45 -34.40
C GLY A 513 -23.38 -37.56 -33.16
N LEU A 514 -22.29 -36.83 -32.92
CA LEU A 514 -22.10 -35.96 -31.74
C LEU A 514 -22.57 -34.52 -31.98
N ARG A 515 -23.73 -34.34 -32.63
CA ARG A 515 -24.25 -32.99 -33.02
C ARG A 515 -24.73 -32.16 -31.82
N SER A 516 -25.11 -32.81 -30.73
CA SER A 516 -25.63 -32.19 -29.51
C SER A 516 -24.53 -31.56 -28.64
N LEU A 517 -23.28 -31.98 -28.87
CA LEU A 517 -22.09 -31.58 -28.12
C LEU A 517 -21.91 -30.05 -28.15
N ARG A 518 -21.73 -29.47 -26.97
CA ARG A 518 -21.61 -28.02 -26.74
C ARG A 518 -20.19 -27.63 -26.39
N CYS A 519 -19.44 -28.51 -25.74
CA CYS A 519 -18.05 -28.28 -25.44
C CYS A 519 -17.16 -29.48 -25.76
N LEU A 520 -16.05 -29.22 -26.44
CA LEU A 520 -15.04 -30.21 -26.78
C LEU A 520 -13.68 -29.77 -26.22
N ASN A 521 -13.06 -30.62 -25.43
CA ASN A 521 -11.70 -30.41 -24.94
C ASN A 521 -10.72 -31.35 -25.66
N LEU A 522 -9.88 -30.78 -26.52
CA LEU A 522 -8.79 -31.46 -27.22
C LEU A 522 -7.41 -31.03 -26.70
N SER A 523 -7.35 -30.41 -25.52
CA SER A 523 -6.10 -29.85 -25.01
C SER A 523 -5.02 -30.91 -24.77
N GLY A 524 -3.75 -30.58 -24.96
CA GLY A 524 -2.64 -31.48 -24.64
C GLY A 524 -2.55 -32.72 -25.54
N ASN A 525 -3.09 -32.65 -26.75
CA ASN A 525 -2.90 -33.67 -27.78
C ASN A 525 -1.65 -33.34 -28.63
N ALA A 526 -1.45 -34.07 -29.73
CA ALA A 526 -0.34 -33.86 -30.64
C ALA A 526 -0.81 -33.38 -32.03
N ILE A 527 -1.93 -32.67 -32.09
CA ILE A 527 -2.58 -32.31 -33.35
C ILE A 527 -1.71 -31.30 -34.09
N SER A 528 -1.18 -31.73 -35.25
CA SER A 528 -0.29 -30.94 -36.10
C SER A 528 -0.87 -30.71 -37.51
N GLN A 529 -2.21 -30.72 -37.60
CA GLN A 529 -2.93 -30.57 -38.85
C GLN A 529 -3.11 -29.10 -39.24
N THR A 530 -3.01 -28.82 -40.54
CA THR A 530 -3.39 -27.54 -41.13
C THR A 530 -4.90 -27.46 -41.28
N LEU A 531 -5.57 -26.87 -40.30
CA LEU A 531 -7.04 -26.80 -40.27
C LEU A 531 -7.57 -25.95 -41.42
N ASN A 532 -8.41 -26.55 -42.27
CA ASN A 532 -8.99 -25.87 -43.42
C ASN A 532 -10.49 -25.56 -43.27
N GLY A 533 -11.11 -26.04 -42.18
CA GLY A 533 -12.50 -25.80 -41.86
C GLY A 533 -13.44 -26.95 -42.24
N SER A 534 -12.93 -28.18 -42.27
CA SER A 534 -13.71 -29.40 -42.53
C SER A 534 -13.67 -30.40 -41.38
N GLU A 535 -12.70 -30.26 -40.48
CA GLU A 535 -12.36 -31.21 -39.42
C GLU A 535 -13.51 -31.43 -38.42
N PHE A 536 -14.27 -30.37 -38.10
CA PHE A 536 -15.35 -30.41 -37.13
C PHE A 536 -16.74 -30.33 -37.76
N TYR A 537 -16.89 -30.76 -39.03
CA TYR A 537 -18.12 -30.60 -39.80
C TYR A 537 -19.39 -31.10 -39.09
N TYR A 538 -19.29 -32.22 -38.36
CA TYR A 538 -20.44 -32.80 -37.64
C TYR A 538 -20.76 -32.08 -36.32
N LEU A 539 -19.86 -31.26 -35.78
CA LEU A 539 -20.00 -30.53 -34.51
C LEU A 539 -20.66 -29.15 -34.68
N SER A 540 -21.69 -29.07 -35.52
CA SER A 540 -22.41 -27.81 -35.83
C SER A 540 -23.03 -27.12 -34.59
N GLY A 541 -23.19 -27.84 -33.48
CA GLY A 541 -23.75 -27.34 -32.22
C GLY A 541 -22.72 -26.81 -31.22
N LEU A 542 -21.42 -26.86 -31.54
CA LEU A 542 -20.33 -26.56 -30.61
C LEU A 542 -20.27 -25.07 -30.27
N LYS A 543 -20.09 -24.77 -28.97
CA LYS A 543 -19.97 -23.41 -28.43
C LYS A 543 -18.61 -23.15 -27.79
N TYR A 544 -17.98 -24.18 -27.22
CA TYR A 544 -16.67 -24.08 -26.60
C TYR A 544 -15.74 -25.12 -27.23
N LEU A 545 -14.57 -24.69 -27.70
CA LEU A 545 -13.49 -25.57 -28.14
C LEU A 545 -12.20 -25.23 -27.39
N ASP A 546 -11.71 -26.20 -26.60
CA ASP A 546 -10.36 -26.14 -26.05
C ASP A 546 -9.40 -26.89 -26.97
N PHE A 547 -8.50 -26.17 -27.61
CA PHE A 547 -7.47 -26.69 -28.50
C PHE A 547 -6.06 -26.36 -27.95
N SER A 548 -5.96 -26.00 -26.67
CA SER A 548 -4.69 -25.58 -26.07
C SER A 548 -3.65 -26.71 -26.03
N ASN A 549 -2.37 -26.39 -25.92
CA ASN A 549 -1.29 -27.39 -25.80
C ASN A 549 -1.28 -28.41 -26.97
N ASN A 550 -1.47 -27.95 -28.20
CA ASN A 550 -1.34 -28.73 -29.42
C ASN A 550 -0.21 -28.16 -30.30
N ARG A 551 -0.21 -28.45 -31.60
CA ARG A 551 0.71 -27.90 -32.58
C ARG A 551 -0.08 -27.36 -33.77
N ILE A 552 -1.03 -26.46 -33.54
CA ILE A 552 -1.86 -25.94 -34.65
C ILE A 552 -1.01 -25.22 -35.71
N ASP A 553 -1.28 -25.50 -36.98
CA ASP A 553 -0.72 -24.74 -38.11
C ASP A 553 -1.82 -23.88 -38.75
N LEU A 554 -1.80 -22.57 -38.49
CA LEU A 554 -2.76 -21.60 -39.00
C LEU A 554 -2.38 -21.10 -40.41
N LEU A 555 -2.36 -22.02 -41.37
CA LEU A 555 -2.08 -21.69 -42.77
C LEU A 555 -3.28 -21.09 -43.51
N TYR A 556 -4.50 -21.56 -43.22
CA TYR A 556 -5.72 -21.18 -43.94
C TYR A 556 -6.58 -20.20 -43.15
N SER A 557 -7.10 -19.17 -43.82
CA SER A 557 -8.09 -18.26 -43.22
C SER A 557 -9.44 -18.93 -42.94
N THR A 558 -9.69 -20.11 -43.48
CA THR A 558 -10.92 -20.87 -43.29
C THR A 558 -10.89 -21.81 -42.09
N ALA A 559 -9.80 -21.86 -41.32
CA ALA A 559 -9.71 -22.63 -40.08
C ALA A 559 -10.92 -22.34 -39.17
N PHE A 560 -11.55 -23.42 -38.69
CA PHE A 560 -12.74 -23.40 -37.81
C PHE A 560 -14.05 -22.83 -38.40
N LYS A 561 -14.10 -22.48 -39.70
CA LYS A 561 -15.26 -21.85 -40.35
C LYS A 561 -16.57 -22.65 -40.22
N GLU A 562 -16.49 -23.96 -40.10
CA GLU A 562 -17.62 -24.86 -39.91
C GLU A 562 -18.33 -24.67 -38.56
N LEU A 563 -17.64 -24.13 -37.55
CA LEU A 563 -18.13 -23.95 -36.18
C LEU A 563 -18.90 -22.62 -36.01
N LYS A 564 -20.07 -22.53 -36.67
CA LYS A 564 -20.86 -21.29 -36.74
C LYS A 564 -21.42 -20.78 -35.40
N LEU A 565 -21.56 -21.65 -34.41
CA LEU A 565 -22.10 -21.32 -33.08
C LEU A 565 -21.01 -21.18 -32.01
N LEU A 566 -19.73 -21.20 -32.40
CA LEU A 566 -18.62 -21.13 -31.47
C LEU A 566 -18.58 -19.76 -30.76
N GLU A 567 -18.61 -19.78 -29.43
CA GLU A 567 -18.55 -18.60 -28.56
C GLU A 567 -17.18 -18.46 -27.91
N ILE A 568 -16.51 -19.58 -27.56
CA ILE A 568 -15.19 -19.59 -26.93
C ILE A 568 -14.24 -20.53 -27.70
N LEU A 569 -13.07 -20.02 -28.04
CA LEU A 569 -11.97 -20.77 -28.64
C LEU A 569 -10.69 -20.58 -27.83
N ASP A 570 -10.10 -21.69 -27.38
CA ASP A 570 -8.76 -21.69 -26.77
C ASP A 570 -7.76 -22.35 -27.72
N ILE A 571 -6.78 -21.59 -28.20
CA ILE A 571 -5.65 -22.07 -29.00
C ILE A 571 -4.32 -21.72 -28.33
N SER A 572 -4.30 -21.60 -27.00
CA SER A 572 -3.11 -21.26 -26.21
C SER A 572 -2.07 -22.39 -26.22
N ASN A 573 -0.80 -22.11 -25.94
CA ASN A 573 0.30 -23.08 -25.88
C ASN A 573 0.46 -23.92 -27.16
N ASN A 574 0.31 -23.31 -28.32
CA ASN A 574 0.52 -23.88 -29.65
C ASN A 574 1.76 -23.29 -30.35
N GLU A 575 2.81 -22.97 -29.59
CA GLU A 575 4.03 -22.29 -30.06
C GLU A 575 4.80 -22.99 -31.19
N HIS A 576 4.61 -24.30 -31.38
CA HIS A 576 5.46 -25.14 -32.22
C HIS A 576 5.69 -24.60 -33.64
N TYR A 577 4.61 -24.25 -34.35
CA TYR A 577 4.72 -23.71 -35.71
C TYR A 577 5.04 -22.21 -35.71
N PHE A 578 4.67 -21.45 -34.69
CA PHE A 578 4.98 -20.01 -34.57
C PHE A 578 6.48 -19.72 -34.34
N LEU A 579 7.21 -20.68 -33.79
CA LEU A 579 8.66 -20.62 -33.63
C LEU A 579 9.43 -20.99 -34.91
N ALA A 580 8.78 -21.64 -35.89
CA ALA A 580 9.44 -22.10 -37.09
C ALA A 580 9.61 -20.96 -38.10
N GLU A 581 10.87 -20.61 -38.39
CA GLU A 581 11.20 -19.57 -39.37
C GLU A 581 10.70 -19.94 -40.78
N GLY A 582 10.11 -18.97 -41.48
CA GLY A 582 9.60 -19.16 -42.84
C GLY A 582 8.24 -19.84 -42.92
N VAL A 583 7.64 -20.25 -41.80
CA VAL A 583 6.26 -20.71 -41.75
C VAL A 583 5.31 -19.50 -41.75
N THR A 584 4.28 -19.61 -42.57
CA THR A 584 3.32 -18.55 -42.83
C THR A 584 2.07 -18.73 -41.98
N HIS A 585 1.74 -17.73 -41.16
CA HIS A 585 0.54 -17.77 -40.30
C HIS A 585 -0.50 -16.71 -40.70
N VAL A 586 -1.76 -17.13 -40.76
CA VAL A 586 -2.92 -16.31 -41.12
C VAL A 586 -3.81 -16.13 -39.89
N LEU A 587 -3.74 -14.96 -39.26
CA LEU A 587 -4.49 -14.63 -38.05
C LEU A 587 -5.83 -13.94 -38.35
N SER A 588 -6.25 -13.89 -39.62
CA SER A 588 -7.54 -13.33 -40.04
C SER A 588 -8.68 -14.36 -40.06
N PHE A 589 -8.47 -15.57 -39.53
CA PHE A 589 -9.46 -16.67 -39.58
C PHE A 589 -10.75 -16.35 -38.80
N MET A 590 -10.65 -15.52 -37.76
CA MET A 590 -11.76 -15.09 -36.90
C MET A 590 -12.92 -14.42 -37.65
N LYS A 591 -12.65 -13.84 -38.82
CA LYS A 591 -13.70 -13.26 -39.70
C LYS A 591 -14.79 -14.27 -40.05
N ASN A 592 -14.45 -15.56 -40.07
CA ASN A 592 -15.38 -16.63 -40.39
C ASN A 592 -16.16 -17.17 -39.16
N LEU A 593 -15.95 -16.61 -37.97
CA LEU A 593 -16.59 -17.05 -36.71
C LEU A 593 -17.56 -15.97 -36.20
N PRO A 594 -18.84 -15.99 -36.61
CA PRO A 594 -19.77 -14.88 -36.37
C PRO A 594 -20.21 -14.75 -34.90
N CYS A 595 -20.15 -15.81 -34.10
CA CYS A 595 -20.61 -15.82 -32.71
C CYS A 595 -19.48 -15.80 -31.66
N LEU A 596 -18.21 -15.68 -32.09
CA LEU A 596 -17.06 -15.80 -31.22
C LEU A 596 -16.98 -14.61 -30.27
N LYS A 597 -17.07 -14.86 -28.95
CA LYS A 597 -17.01 -13.83 -27.90
C LYS A 597 -15.66 -13.79 -27.22
N LYS A 598 -15.04 -14.95 -26.96
CA LYS A 598 -13.76 -15.07 -26.26
C LYS A 598 -12.77 -15.90 -27.05
N LEU A 599 -11.57 -15.35 -27.25
CA LEU A 599 -10.46 -16.04 -27.89
C LEU A 599 -9.23 -16.00 -26.97
N MET A 600 -8.66 -17.18 -26.72
CA MET A 600 -7.40 -17.32 -25.98
C MET A 600 -6.32 -17.80 -26.94
N MET A 601 -5.26 -16.99 -27.09
CA MET A 601 -4.07 -17.27 -27.89
C MET A 601 -2.81 -17.09 -27.04
N ASN A 602 -2.87 -17.55 -25.80
CA ASN A 602 -1.82 -17.29 -24.83
C ASN A 602 -0.60 -18.20 -25.05
N GLU A 603 0.60 -17.74 -24.71
CA GLU A 603 1.84 -18.54 -24.71
C GLU A 603 2.07 -19.24 -26.07
N ASN A 604 1.80 -18.53 -27.18
CA ASN A 604 1.99 -19.03 -28.56
C ASN A 604 3.28 -18.50 -29.20
N GLU A 605 4.04 -17.62 -28.54
CA GLU A 605 5.27 -17.03 -29.08
C GLU A 605 5.09 -16.35 -30.46
N ILE A 606 3.89 -15.83 -30.74
CA ILE A 606 3.56 -15.23 -32.05
C ILE A 606 4.45 -14.00 -32.29
N SER A 607 5.38 -14.12 -33.25
CA SER A 607 6.36 -13.09 -33.60
C SER A 607 6.24 -12.59 -35.05
N THR A 608 5.58 -13.36 -35.93
CA THR A 608 5.36 -13.02 -37.33
C THR A 608 3.95 -13.40 -37.77
N SER A 609 3.42 -12.69 -38.77
CA SER A 609 2.14 -13.01 -39.40
C SER A 609 2.06 -12.44 -40.82
N ILE A 610 1.43 -13.15 -41.76
CA ILE A 610 1.15 -12.58 -43.09
C ILE A 610 0.06 -11.52 -43.01
N SER A 611 -0.97 -11.79 -42.21
CA SER A 611 -2.07 -10.85 -41.99
C SER A 611 -1.55 -9.63 -41.23
N THR A 612 -1.77 -8.44 -41.79
CA THR A 612 -1.39 -7.18 -41.18
C THR A 612 -2.28 -6.80 -39.98
N GLY A 613 -3.41 -7.50 -39.81
CA GLY A 613 -4.28 -7.36 -38.64
C GLY A 613 -5.34 -8.46 -38.53
N MET A 614 -6.03 -8.45 -37.40
CA MET A 614 -7.12 -9.35 -37.02
C MET A 614 -8.48 -8.67 -37.27
N GLU A 615 -9.47 -9.43 -37.73
CA GLU A 615 -10.83 -8.93 -38.04
C GLU A 615 -11.89 -9.80 -37.33
N SER A 616 -12.79 -9.15 -36.59
CA SER A 616 -13.97 -9.79 -36.00
C SER A 616 -15.04 -8.74 -35.65
N GLU A 617 -16.30 -9.11 -35.84
CA GLU A 617 -17.47 -8.29 -35.49
C GLU A 617 -18.08 -8.67 -34.13
N SER A 618 -17.74 -9.85 -33.59
CA SER A 618 -18.36 -10.40 -32.37
C SER A 618 -17.40 -10.57 -31.19
N LEU A 619 -16.08 -10.56 -31.42
CA LEU A 619 -15.10 -10.83 -30.37
C LEU A 619 -15.11 -9.71 -29.31
N GLU A 620 -15.37 -10.10 -28.06
CA GLU A 620 -15.45 -9.21 -26.89
C GLU A 620 -14.19 -9.29 -26.03
N ILE A 621 -13.60 -10.49 -25.89
CA ILE A 621 -12.44 -10.77 -25.03
C ILE A 621 -11.34 -11.45 -25.86
N LEU A 622 -10.16 -10.84 -25.90
CA LEU A 622 -8.97 -11.42 -26.50
C LEU A 622 -7.87 -11.54 -25.44
N GLU A 623 -7.47 -12.78 -25.16
CA GLU A 623 -6.27 -13.07 -24.38
C GLU A 623 -5.12 -13.38 -25.35
N PHE A 624 -4.11 -12.52 -25.35
CA PHE A 624 -2.93 -12.59 -26.23
C PHE A 624 -1.63 -12.53 -25.41
N ARG A 625 -1.67 -13.04 -24.18
CA ARG A 625 -0.58 -13.04 -23.21
C ARG A 625 0.56 -13.97 -23.66
N GLY A 626 1.82 -13.63 -23.39
CA GLY A 626 2.94 -14.56 -23.69
C GLY A 626 3.20 -14.76 -25.19
N ASN A 627 3.04 -13.69 -25.98
CA ASN A 627 3.43 -13.64 -27.39
C ASN A 627 4.59 -12.66 -27.58
N ARG A 628 4.98 -12.41 -28.82
CA ARG A 628 6.12 -11.55 -29.17
C ARG A 628 5.68 -10.28 -29.88
N LEU A 629 4.75 -9.55 -29.25
CA LEU A 629 4.36 -8.21 -29.73
C LEU A 629 5.55 -7.24 -29.75
N ASP A 630 6.60 -7.46 -28.95
CA ASP A 630 7.85 -6.69 -29.04
C ASP A 630 8.53 -6.78 -30.43
N VAL A 631 8.39 -7.93 -31.11
CA VAL A 631 8.89 -8.15 -32.47
C VAL A 631 7.93 -7.57 -33.51
N LEU A 632 6.62 -7.79 -33.35
CA LEU A 632 5.61 -7.25 -34.27
C LEU A 632 5.55 -5.72 -34.24
N TRP A 633 5.75 -5.12 -33.07
CA TRP A 633 5.77 -3.67 -32.83
C TRP A 633 7.19 -3.11 -32.66
N MET A 634 8.15 -3.70 -33.37
CA MET A 634 9.50 -3.16 -33.44
C MET A 634 9.51 -1.72 -33.98
N ASP A 635 10.42 -0.90 -33.47
CA ASP A 635 10.52 0.51 -33.86
C ASP A 635 10.77 0.66 -35.37
N GLY A 636 10.08 1.62 -35.99
CA GLY A 636 10.09 1.81 -37.45
C GLY A 636 9.23 0.84 -38.27
N ASN A 637 8.64 -0.21 -37.67
CA ASN A 637 7.72 -1.11 -38.38
C ASN A 637 6.26 -0.70 -38.16
N SER A 638 5.67 -0.01 -39.15
CA SER A 638 4.26 0.40 -39.10
C SER A 638 3.27 -0.69 -39.53
N ARG A 639 3.74 -1.84 -40.03
CA ARG A 639 2.90 -2.87 -40.67
C ARG A 639 1.83 -3.45 -39.73
N TYR A 640 2.17 -3.66 -38.46
CA TYR A 640 1.30 -4.29 -37.46
C TYR A 640 0.75 -3.29 -36.43
N LEU A 641 0.84 -1.98 -36.68
CA LEU A 641 0.32 -0.98 -35.73
C LEU A 641 -1.20 -1.11 -35.55
N SER A 642 -1.94 -1.40 -36.62
CA SER A 642 -3.39 -1.61 -36.61
C SER A 642 -3.80 -3.06 -36.41
N PHE A 643 -2.93 -3.88 -35.79
CA PHE A 643 -3.13 -5.32 -35.70
C PHE A 643 -4.44 -5.71 -35.01
N PHE A 644 -4.86 -4.98 -33.98
CA PHE A 644 -6.11 -5.22 -33.26
C PHE A 644 -7.28 -4.33 -33.71
N LYS A 645 -7.04 -3.34 -34.58
CA LYS A 645 -7.99 -2.25 -34.86
C LYS A 645 -9.37 -2.70 -35.32
N ASN A 646 -9.43 -3.75 -36.14
CA ASN A 646 -10.65 -4.24 -36.77
C ASN A 646 -11.41 -5.28 -35.90
N LEU A 647 -11.05 -5.42 -34.62
CA LEU A 647 -11.82 -6.17 -33.63
C LEU A 647 -12.89 -5.23 -33.03
N THR A 648 -13.94 -4.97 -33.80
CA THR A 648 -14.84 -3.82 -33.59
C THR A 648 -15.64 -3.87 -32.28
N SER A 649 -15.94 -5.08 -31.78
CA SER A 649 -16.68 -5.31 -30.54
C SER A 649 -15.78 -5.59 -29.32
N LEU A 650 -14.45 -5.49 -29.47
CA LEU A 650 -13.52 -5.87 -28.41
C LEU A 650 -13.62 -4.94 -27.20
N GLU A 651 -13.88 -5.53 -26.03
CA GLU A 651 -13.98 -4.84 -24.76
C GLU A 651 -12.80 -5.13 -23.84
N GLN A 652 -12.21 -6.33 -23.90
CA GLN A 652 -11.10 -6.74 -23.05
C GLN A 652 -9.94 -7.25 -23.89
N LEU A 653 -8.75 -6.69 -23.65
CA LEU A 653 -7.52 -7.10 -24.31
C LEU A 653 -6.44 -7.38 -23.26
N ASP A 654 -5.96 -8.62 -23.23
CA ASP A 654 -4.79 -9.01 -22.45
C ASP A 654 -3.58 -9.18 -23.36
N ILE A 655 -2.61 -8.27 -23.22
CA ILE A 655 -1.30 -8.30 -23.90
C ILE A 655 -0.16 -8.31 -22.88
N SER A 656 -0.41 -8.94 -21.73
CA SER A 656 0.59 -9.16 -20.68
C SER A 656 1.69 -10.14 -21.14
N PHE A 657 2.84 -10.14 -20.48
CA PHE A 657 3.96 -11.06 -20.78
C PHE A 657 4.45 -11.03 -22.25
N ASN A 658 4.25 -9.92 -22.97
CA ASN A 658 4.65 -9.79 -24.38
C ASN A 658 6.06 -9.20 -24.56
N SER A 659 6.85 -9.17 -23.48
CA SER A 659 8.20 -8.59 -23.44
C SER A 659 8.31 -7.14 -23.93
N LEU A 660 7.20 -6.38 -23.96
CA LEU A 660 7.15 -5.02 -24.47
C LEU A 660 8.04 -4.09 -23.64
N SER A 661 9.06 -3.51 -24.26
CA SER A 661 9.97 -2.55 -23.58
C SER A 661 9.52 -1.09 -23.76
N PHE A 662 8.79 -0.81 -24.83
CA PHE A 662 8.11 0.44 -25.14
C PHE A 662 6.82 0.13 -25.92
N LEU A 663 5.98 1.15 -26.12
CA LEU A 663 4.81 1.11 -26.99
C LEU A 663 5.02 2.09 -28.15
N PRO A 664 4.87 1.68 -29.42
CA PRO A 664 5.06 2.58 -30.56
C PRO A 664 4.10 3.78 -30.54
N THR A 665 4.54 4.88 -31.14
CA THR A 665 3.68 6.05 -31.36
C THR A 665 2.51 5.70 -32.28
N GLY A 666 1.29 6.06 -31.88
CA GLY A 666 0.07 5.77 -32.65
C GLY A 666 -0.57 4.40 -32.35
N VAL A 667 0.03 3.54 -31.51
CA VAL A 667 -0.57 2.22 -31.19
C VAL A 667 -1.96 2.36 -30.58
N PHE A 668 -2.17 3.33 -29.68
CA PHE A 668 -3.48 3.56 -29.06
C PHE A 668 -4.51 4.20 -29.99
N GLU A 669 -4.08 4.89 -31.06
CA GLU A 669 -4.99 5.37 -32.12
C GLU A 669 -5.48 4.22 -32.99
N ALA A 670 -4.68 3.15 -33.04
CA ALA A 670 -4.92 1.94 -33.81
C ALA A 670 -5.47 0.77 -32.95
N MET A 671 -5.91 1.05 -31.72
CA MET A 671 -6.61 0.10 -30.85
C MET A 671 -8.12 0.07 -31.13
N PRO A 672 -8.83 -1.00 -30.73
CA PRO A 672 -10.29 -1.09 -30.82
C PRO A 672 -11.02 0.07 -30.13
N PRO A 673 -12.04 0.67 -30.75
CA PRO A 673 -12.77 1.79 -30.15
C PRO A 673 -13.65 1.38 -28.95
N GLY A 674 -14.00 0.09 -28.85
CA GLY A 674 -14.82 -0.49 -27.78
C GLY A 674 -14.08 -0.79 -26.48
N LEU A 675 -12.75 -0.68 -26.47
CA LEU A 675 -11.90 -1.25 -25.42
C LEU A 675 -12.17 -0.64 -24.03
N LYS A 676 -12.48 -1.50 -23.06
CA LYS A 676 -12.75 -1.17 -21.65
C LYS A 676 -11.66 -1.64 -20.71
N VAL A 677 -11.06 -2.81 -20.95
CA VAL A 677 -10.03 -3.40 -20.10
C VAL A 677 -8.78 -3.64 -20.92
N LEU A 678 -7.65 -3.09 -20.46
CA LEU A 678 -6.34 -3.32 -21.06
C LEU A 678 -5.38 -3.84 -20.00
N ASN A 679 -4.93 -5.07 -20.19
CA ASN A 679 -3.92 -5.70 -19.34
C ASN A 679 -2.55 -5.69 -20.05
N LEU A 680 -1.58 -4.99 -19.46
CA LEU A 680 -0.19 -4.87 -19.89
C LEU A 680 0.78 -5.40 -18.82
N THR A 681 0.30 -6.26 -17.92
CA THR A 681 1.10 -6.80 -16.81
C THR A 681 2.33 -7.55 -17.26
N ASN A 682 3.36 -7.55 -16.40
CA ASN A 682 4.58 -8.31 -16.59
C ASN A 682 5.23 -8.12 -17.98
N ASN A 683 5.23 -6.87 -18.44
CA ASN A 683 6.02 -6.42 -19.58
C ASN A 683 7.30 -5.75 -19.06
N ARG A 684 8.12 -5.20 -19.98
CA ARG A 684 9.39 -4.54 -19.64
C ARG A 684 9.31 -3.03 -19.84
N LEU A 685 8.10 -2.46 -19.71
CA LEU A 685 7.86 -1.05 -20.02
C LEU A 685 8.62 -0.14 -19.06
N LYS A 686 9.57 0.63 -19.60
CA LYS A 686 10.34 1.62 -18.82
C LYS A 686 9.66 2.99 -18.77
N ALA A 687 8.89 3.29 -19.81
CA ALA A 687 8.12 4.52 -19.98
C ALA A 687 6.75 4.19 -20.58
N PHE A 688 5.77 5.05 -20.31
CA PHE A 688 4.41 4.92 -20.82
C PHE A 688 3.90 6.29 -21.29
N SER A 689 3.36 6.35 -22.51
CA SER A 689 2.86 7.58 -23.12
C SER A 689 1.45 7.90 -22.64
N TRP A 690 1.33 8.37 -21.40
CA TRP A 690 0.05 8.60 -20.74
C TRP A 690 -0.93 9.51 -21.51
N GLY A 691 -0.43 10.52 -22.22
CA GLY A 691 -1.28 11.43 -23.02
C GLY A 691 -2.04 10.71 -24.14
N SER A 692 -1.51 9.60 -24.65
CA SER A 692 -2.14 8.81 -25.71
C SER A 692 -3.34 7.99 -25.22
N LEU A 693 -3.60 7.92 -23.90
CA LEU A 693 -4.82 7.30 -23.36
C LEU A 693 -6.10 8.03 -23.76
N GLN A 694 -6.01 9.30 -24.19
CA GLN A 694 -7.16 10.07 -24.69
C GLN A 694 -7.86 9.38 -25.88
N ASN A 695 -7.11 8.55 -26.62
CA ASN A 695 -7.64 7.78 -27.74
C ASN A 695 -8.54 6.62 -27.29
N LEU A 696 -8.36 6.09 -26.07
CA LEU A 696 -9.12 4.98 -25.51
C LEU A 696 -10.32 5.49 -24.70
N LYS A 697 -11.33 6.01 -25.40
CA LYS A 697 -12.46 6.75 -24.82
C LYS A 697 -13.37 5.95 -23.87
N ARG A 698 -13.27 4.62 -23.86
CA ARG A 698 -14.11 3.72 -23.05
C ARG A 698 -13.31 2.93 -22.00
N LEU A 699 -12.01 3.22 -21.85
CA LEU A 699 -11.12 2.45 -20.96
C LEU A 699 -11.50 2.66 -19.49
N VAL A 700 -11.95 1.60 -18.84
CA VAL A 700 -12.35 1.54 -17.44
C VAL A 700 -11.21 1.03 -16.57
N THR A 701 -10.53 -0.04 -17.00
CA THR A 701 -9.49 -0.73 -16.23
C THR A 701 -8.19 -0.76 -17.03
N LEU A 702 -7.11 -0.28 -16.41
CA LEU A 702 -5.76 -0.34 -16.96
C LEU A 702 -4.84 -1.01 -15.94
N ASP A 703 -4.31 -2.18 -16.32
CA ASP A 703 -3.33 -2.89 -15.51
C ASP A 703 -1.93 -2.79 -16.13
N LEU A 704 -1.03 -2.15 -15.39
CA LEU A 704 0.38 -1.96 -15.72
C LEU A 704 1.28 -2.57 -14.65
N SER A 705 0.77 -3.52 -13.87
CA SER A 705 1.53 -4.16 -12.79
C SER A 705 2.73 -4.94 -13.31
N ASP A 706 3.75 -5.12 -12.47
CA ASP A 706 4.97 -5.88 -12.79
C ASP A 706 5.72 -5.33 -14.02
N ASN A 707 5.80 -4.00 -14.15
CA ASN A 707 6.58 -3.32 -15.19
C ASN A 707 7.78 -2.58 -14.59
N LEU A 708 8.49 -1.79 -15.42
CA LEU A 708 9.69 -1.04 -15.03
C LEU A 708 9.43 0.48 -15.00
N LEU A 709 8.17 0.90 -14.85
CA LEU A 709 7.78 2.30 -14.91
C LEU A 709 8.36 3.09 -13.74
N THR A 710 8.88 4.29 -14.03
CA THR A 710 9.50 5.16 -13.03
C THR A 710 8.65 6.38 -12.67
N THR A 711 7.64 6.71 -13.49
CA THR A 711 6.83 7.93 -13.39
C THR A 711 5.35 7.66 -13.65
N VAL A 712 4.51 8.55 -13.12
CA VAL A 712 3.05 8.61 -13.30
C VAL A 712 2.71 9.88 -14.12
N PRO A 713 1.50 10.02 -14.72
CA PRO A 713 1.18 11.20 -15.52
C PRO A 713 1.16 12.47 -14.66
N ARG A 714 1.35 13.64 -15.30
CA ARG A 714 1.26 14.93 -14.62
C ARG A 714 -0.13 15.17 -14.01
N GLU A 715 -1.17 14.87 -14.79
CA GLU A 715 -2.58 14.96 -14.42
C GLU A 715 -3.33 13.81 -15.13
N LEU A 716 -3.86 12.85 -14.36
CA LEU A 716 -4.52 11.66 -14.91
C LEU A 716 -5.81 12.02 -15.66
N SER A 717 -6.54 13.03 -15.19
CA SER A 717 -7.79 13.51 -15.82
C SER A 717 -7.59 14.04 -17.24
N ASN A 718 -6.44 14.64 -17.53
CA ASN A 718 -6.08 15.06 -18.90
C ASN A 718 -5.75 13.86 -19.78
N CYS A 719 -5.36 12.72 -19.21
CA CYS A 719 -5.06 11.50 -19.96
C CYS A 719 -6.32 10.66 -20.21
N SER A 720 -7.14 10.45 -19.18
CA SER A 720 -8.42 9.76 -19.28
C SER A 720 -9.40 10.28 -18.24
N SER A 721 -10.62 10.63 -18.68
CA SER A 721 -11.72 11.08 -17.82
C SER A 721 -12.65 9.93 -17.38
N VAL A 722 -12.49 8.74 -17.95
CA VAL A 722 -13.38 7.58 -17.76
C VAL A 722 -12.77 6.45 -16.91
N LEU A 723 -11.45 6.48 -16.71
CA LEU A 723 -10.72 5.41 -16.01
C LEU A 723 -11.20 5.27 -14.55
N GLN A 724 -11.56 4.05 -14.17
CA GLN A 724 -12.03 3.70 -12.83
C GLN A 724 -11.00 2.91 -12.02
N GLU A 725 -10.20 2.07 -12.70
CA GLU A 725 -9.23 1.20 -12.04
C GLU A 725 -7.86 1.36 -12.68
N LEU A 726 -6.87 1.73 -11.86
CA LEU A 726 -5.48 1.87 -12.28
C LEU A 726 -4.59 1.01 -11.38
N MET A 727 -3.96 0.00 -11.98
CA MET A 727 -3.06 -0.90 -11.27
C MET A 727 -1.62 -0.66 -11.70
N LEU A 728 -0.76 -0.29 -10.75
CA LEU A 728 0.65 0.04 -10.96
C LEU A 728 1.54 -0.74 -10.00
N ARG A 729 1.06 -1.87 -9.48
CA ARG A 729 1.78 -2.71 -8.51
C ARG A 729 3.14 -3.14 -9.07
N ASN A 730 4.13 -3.27 -8.18
CA ASN A 730 5.45 -3.78 -8.52
C ASN A 730 6.11 -3.07 -9.72
N ASN A 731 6.13 -1.74 -9.67
CA ASN A 731 6.86 -0.88 -10.60
C ASN A 731 8.04 -0.20 -9.87
N ARG A 732 8.70 0.75 -10.52
CA ARG A 732 9.84 1.52 -9.97
C ARG A 732 9.49 2.98 -9.71
N ILE A 733 8.23 3.28 -9.43
CA ILE A 733 7.75 4.66 -9.22
C ILE A 733 8.33 5.20 -7.92
N GLN A 734 9.12 6.27 -8.02
CA GLN A 734 9.78 6.88 -6.84
C GLN A 734 8.99 8.04 -6.24
N ARG A 735 8.27 8.80 -7.08
CA ARG A 735 7.53 10.00 -6.70
C ARG A 735 6.28 10.15 -7.55
N LEU A 736 5.20 10.58 -6.93
CA LEU A 736 3.99 10.99 -7.64
C LEU A 736 4.15 12.43 -8.13
N THR A 737 3.51 12.77 -9.25
CA THR A 737 3.52 14.13 -9.80
C THR A 737 2.63 15.06 -8.95
N LYS A 738 2.89 16.38 -9.01
CA LYS A 738 2.22 17.37 -8.14
C LYS A 738 0.70 17.36 -8.25
N TYR A 739 0.12 17.02 -9.41
CA TYR A 739 -1.32 17.09 -9.66
C TYR A 739 -1.90 15.74 -10.16
N PHE A 740 -1.24 14.63 -9.81
CA PHE A 740 -1.52 13.30 -10.36
C PHE A 740 -3.02 12.96 -10.46
N LEU A 741 -3.77 13.01 -9.35
CA LEU A 741 -5.21 12.65 -9.32
C LEU A 741 -6.15 13.85 -9.45
N LYS A 742 -5.66 15.04 -9.79
CA LYS A 742 -6.48 16.24 -9.92
C LYS A 742 -7.55 16.03 -11.01
N GLY A 743 -8.83 16.11 -10.63
CA GLY A 743 -9.96 15.96 -11.56
C GLY A 743 -10.32 14.53 -11.96
N ALA A 744 -9.66 13.51 -11.40
CA ALA A 744 -9.90 12.10 -11.74
C ALA A 744 -11.10 11.51 -10.95
N PHE A 745 -12.28 12.11 -11.06
CA PHE A 745 -13.44 11.80 -10.20
C PHE A 745 -14.03 10.39 -10.36
N GLN A 746 -13.79 9.75 -11.51
CA GLN A 746 -14.29 8.40 -11.80
C GLN A 746 -13.43 7.28 -11.18
N LEU A 747 -12.20 7.60 -10.74
CA LEU A 747 -11.29 6.60 -10.20
C LEU A 747 -11.87 6.02 -8.89
N LYS A 748 -11.93 4.69 -8.81
CA LYS A 748 -12.43 3.91 -7.67
C LYS A 748 -11.38 2.97 -7.08
N TYR A 749 -10.46 2.48 -7.89
CA TYR A 749 -9.41 1.56 -7.45
C TYR A 749 -8.04 2.07 -7.90
N LEU A 750 -7.10 2.15 -6.97
CA LEU A 750 -5.72 2.53 -7.25
C LEU A 750 -4.75 1.62 -6.51
N ASP A 751 -3.93 0.89 -7.27
CA ASP A 751 -2.86 0.09 -6.73
C ASP A 751 -1.50 0.73 -7.01
N LEU A 752 -0.82 1.16 -5.94
CA LEU A 752 0.55 1.68 -5.98
C LEU A 752 1.50 0.80 -5.13
N SER A 753 1.08 -0.40 -4.74
CA SER A 753 1.84 -1.30 -3.89
C SER A 753 3.16 -1.74 -4.52
N SER A 754 4.12 -2.13 -3.69
CA SER A 754 5.44 -2.62 -4.10
C SER A 754 6.20 -1.69 -5.06
N ASN A 755 6.07 -0.38 -4.88
CA ASN A 755 6.82 0.63 -5.63
C ASN A 755 8.00 1.19 -4.79
N LYS A 756 8.55 2.34 -5.21
CA LYS A 756 9.63 3.04 -4.51
C LYS A 756 9.19 4.42 -4.00
N ILE A 757 7.89 4.59 -3.74
CA ILE A 757 7.29 5.86 -3.33
C ILE A 757 7.76 6.21 -1.92
N GLN A 758 8.31 7.41 -1.77
CA GLN A 758 8.81 7.90 -0.48
C GLN A 758 7.83 8.83 0.23
N ILE A 759 7.18 9.75 -0.51
CA ILE A 759 6.31 10.79 0.08
C ILE A 759 5.09 10.97 -0.84
N ILE A 760 3.91 11.10 -0.24
CA ILE A 760 2.66 11.45 -0.92
C ILE A 760 2.19 12.81 -0.39
N LYS A 761 2.01 13.78 -1.30
CA LYS A 761 1.60 15.15 -0.95
C LYS A 761 0.11 15.38 -1.24
N LYS A 762 -0.53 16.29 -0.49
CA LYS A 762 -1.93 16.72 -0.69
C LYS A 762 -2.25 17.14 -2.11
N SER A 763 -1.30 17.79 -2.80
CA SER A 763 -1.51 18.23 -4.17
C SER A 763 -1.69 17.06 -5.14
N SER A 764 -0.97 15.96 -4.93
CA SER A 764 -1.03 14.76 -5.76
C SER A 764 -2.33 13.99 -5.54
N PHE A 765 -2.78 13.95 -4.28
CA PHE A 765 -3.95 13.24 -3.77
C PHE A 765 -4.95 14.25 -3.18
N PRO A 766 -5.80 14.88 -4.02
CA PRO A 766 -6.81 15.81 -3.53
C PRO A 766 -7.99 15.04 -2.90
N GLU A 767 -8.47 15.55 -1.77
CA GLU A 767 -9.48 14.91 -0.91
C GLU A 767 -10.81 14.59 -1.65
N ASN A 768 -11.22 15.46 -2.58
CA ASN A 768 -12.42 15.26 -3.39
C ASN A 768 -12.37 14.06 -4.36
N VAL A 769 -11.18 13.50 -4.60
CA VAL A 769 -11.01 12.30 -5.42
C VAL A 769 -10.69 11.10 -4.54
N ILE A 770 -9.68 11.21 -3.67
CA ILE A 770 -9.21 10.07 -2.87
C ILE A 770 -10.27 9.56 -1.90
N ASN A 771 -11.14 10.42 -1.35
CA ASN A 771 -12.21 9.99 -0.45
C ASN A 771 -13.31 9.19 -1.17
N ASN A 772 -13.36 9.23 -2.51
CA ASN A 772 -14.30 8.46 -3.33
C ASN A 772 -13.73 7.11 -3.81
N LEU A 773 -12.48 6.81 -3.46
CA LEU A 773 -11.87 5.51 -3.76
C LEU A 773 -12.49 4.43 -2.88
N ARG A 774 -12.76 3.27 -3.47
CA ARG A 774 -13.17 2.07 -2.73
C ARG A 774 -11.98 1.41 -2.07
N MET A 775 -10.84 1.37 -2.76
CA MET A 775 -9.63 0.73 -2.30
C MET A 775 -8.37 1.44 -2.80
N LEU A 776 -7.40 1.57 -1.91
CA LEU A 776 -6.08 2.15 -2.20
C LEU A 776 -4.99 1.25 -1.61
N LEU A 777 -4.13 0.70 -2.48
CA LEU A 777 -3.04 -0.19 -2.05
C LEU A 777 -1.71 0.55 -2.07
N LEU A 778 -1.01 0.52 -0.94
CA LEU A 778 0.22 1.30 -0.72
C LEU A 778 1.36 0.48 -0.09
N HIS A 779 1.08 -0.74 0.36
CA HIS A 779 2.02 -1.62 1.05
C HIS A 779 3.28 -1.89 0.20
N GLY A 780 4.41 -2.19 0.84
CA GLY A 780 5.67 -2.47 0.13
C GLY A 780 6.36 -1.24 -0.47
N ASN A 781 6.01 -0.02 -0.06
CA ASN A 781 6.69 1.22 -0.44
C ASN A 781 7.62 1.72 0.69
N PRO A 782 8.80 2.30 0.36
CA PRO A 782 9.75 2.81 1.33
C PRO A 782 9.41 4.24 1.78
N PHE A 783 8.31 4.42 2.52
CA PHE A 783 7.86 5.74 2.94
C PHE A 783 8.87 6.45 3.86
N LYS A 784 9.16 7.74 3.59
CA LYS A 784 9.95 8.61 4.46
C LYS A 784 9.01 9.32 5.42
N CYS A 785 9.19 9.06 6.70
CA CYS A 785 8.33 9.56 7.78
C CYS A 785 9.01 10.72 8.51
N ASN A 786 9.18 11.82 7.79
CA ASN A 786 9.64 13.12 8.28
C ASN A 786 8.47 14.13 8.28
N CYS A 787 8.74 15.42 8.56
CA CYS A 787 7.72 16.45 8.56
C CYS A 787 7.02 16.69 7.19
N ASP A 788 7.56 16.18 6.07
CA ASP A 788 6.87 16.23 4.78
C ASP A 788 5.66 15.27 4.72
N ALA A 789 5.62 14.25 5.59
CA ALA A 789 4.57 13.23 5.61
C ALA A 789 3.39 13.60 6.52
N VAL A 790 3.43 14.73 7.24
CA VAL A 790 2.42 15.16 8.24
C VAL A 790 1.00 15.08 7.69
N TRP A 791 0.74 15.70 6.54
CA TRP A 791 -0.59 15.65 5.92
C TRP A 791 -1.04 14.23 5.58
N PHE A 792 -0.13 13.38 5.10
CA PHE A 792 -0.48 12.04 4.66
C PHE A 792 -0.82 11.12 5.84
N VAL A 793 -0.04 11.22 6.92
CA VAL A 793 -0.31 10.53 8.20
C VAL A 793 -1.64 11.00 8.78
N TRP A 794 -1.88 12.32 8.81
CA TRP A 794 -3.15 12.90 9.24
C TRP A 794 -4.33 12.38 8.41
N TRP A 795 -4.20 12.37 7.08
CA TRP A 795 -5.26 11.89 6.18
C TRP A 795 -5.56 10.39 6.36
N ILE A 796 -4.53 9.54 6.51
CA ILE A 796 -4.70 8.10 6.76
C ILE A 796 -5.52 7.84 8.03
N ASN A 797 -5.33 8.66 9.06
CA ASN A 797 -6.03 8.50 10.33
C ASN A 797 -7.52 8.88 10.24
N GLN A 798 -7.89 9.77 9.30
CA GLN A 798 -9.25 10.30 9.16
C GLN A 798 -10.06 9.67 8.01
N THR A 799 -9.39 9.13 7.00
CA THR A 799 -10.05 8.62 5.78
C THR A 799 -10.95 7.42 6.07
N GLN A 800 -11.98 7.21 5.24
CA GLN A 800 -12.83 6.00 5.26
C GLN A 800 -12.44 4.98 4.18
N VAL A 801 -11.44 5.31 3.35
CA VAL A 801 -10.95 4.43 2.28
C VAL A 801 -10.34 3.16 2.87
N THR A 802 -10.62 2.01 2.24
CA THR A 802 -10.01 0.72 2.59
C THR A 802 -8.56 0.70 2.12
N ILE A 803 -7.62 0.64 3.06
CA ILE A 803 -6.19 0.49 2.79
C ILE A 803 -5.74 -0.84 3.43
N PRO A 804 -5.58 -1.92 2.64
CA PRO A 804 -5.16 -3.21 3.15
C PRO A 804 -3.75 -3.13 3.76
N LEU A 805 -3.48 -3.96 4.78
CA LEU A 805 -2.17 -4.09 5.43
C LEU A 805 -1.61 -2.78 6.01
N LEU A 806 -2.48 -1.80 6.32
CA LEU A 806 -2.08 -0.47 6.77
C LEU A 806 -1.19 -0.50 8.03
N ALA A 807 -1.58 -1.28 9.04
CA ALA A 807 -0.83 -1.38 10.29
C ALA A 807 0.37 -2.33 10.21
N THR A 808 0.51 -3.14 9.15
CA THR A 808 1.57 -4.16 9.02
C THR A 808 2.62 -3.81 7.97
N ASP A 809 2.23 -3.61 6.70
CA ASP A 809 3.18 -3.47 5.56
C ASP A 809 3.27 -2.05 4.98
N VAL A 810 2.50 -1.11 5.51
CA VAL A 810 2.63 0.32 5.19
C VAL A 810 3.55 0.95 6.25
N THR A 811 4.85 0.70 6.12
CA THR A 811 5.88 1.06 7.10
C THR A 811 6.85 2.13 6.60
N CYS A 812 7.51 2.78 7.55
CA CYS A 812 8.52 3.79 7.30
C CYS A 812 9.88 3.16 6.98
N ALA A 813 10.53 3.60 5.90
CA ALA A 813 11.92 3.29 5.62
C ALA A 813 12.91 4.10 6.49
N GLY A 814 12.47 5.22 7.06
CA GLY A 814 13.27 6.10 7.92
C GLY A 814 12.60 7.47 8.13
N PRO A 815 13.27 8.42 8.81
CA PRO A 815 14.64 8.36 9.33
C PRO A 815 14.76 7.68 10.71
N GLY A 816 15.92 7.08 10.98
CA GLY A 816 16.34 6.63 12.31
C GLY A 816 15.33 5.75 13.05
N ALA A 817 14.83 6.26 14.18
CA ALA A 817 13.93 5.55 15.11
C ALA A 817 12.54 5.21 14.51
N HIS A 818 12.15 5.87 13.41
CA HIS A 818 10.89 5.57 12.74
C HIS A 818 10.99 4.40 11.77
N LYS A 819 12.20 3.93 11.42
CA LYS A 819 12.39 2.81 10.48
C LYS A 819 11.67 1.55 10.97
N GLY A 820 10.85 0.95 10.11
CA GLY A 820 10.05 -0.24 10.40
C GLY A 820 8.74 0.01 11.15
N ARG A 821 8.48 1.25 11.64
CA ARG A 821 7.19 1.58 12.26
C ARG A 821 6.11 1.78 11.20
N SER A 822 4.87 1.36 11.51
CA SER A 822 3.72 1.62 10.64
C SER A 822 3.36 3.11 10.63
N LEU A 823 2.93 3.60 9.46
CA LEU A 823 2.50 4.98 9.24
C LEU A 823 1.31 5.40 10.13
N VAL A 824 0.39 4.48 10.44
CA VAL A 824 -0.81 4.80 11.24
C VAL A 824 -0.49 5.04 12.72
N LEU A 825 0.65 4.53 13.20
CA LEU A 825 1.11 4.66 14.59
C LEU A 825 2.01 5.88 14.82
N LEU A 826 2.23 6.70 13.79
CA LEU A 826 3.06 7.90 13.90
C LEU A 826 2.25 9.09 14.37
N ASP A 827 2.77 9.74 15.41
CA ASP A 827 2.35 11.06 15.83
C ASP A 827 3.48 12.05 15.50
N LEU A 828 3.20 13.00 14.61
CA LEU A 828 4.17 13.99 14.10
C LEU A 828 3.91 15.39 14.69
N TYR A 829 3.38 15.47 15.92
CA TYR A 829 3.13 16.74 16.64
C TYR A 829 4.34 17.70 16.68
N THR A 830 5.57 17.17 16.68
CA THR A 830 6.80 17.97 16.70
C THR A 830 6.92 18.91 15.50
N CYS A 831 6.28 18.58 14.38
CA CYS A 831 6.33 19.37 13.14
C CYS A 831 5.34 20.56 13.15
N GLU A 832 4.31 20.55 14.00
CA GLU A 832 3.31 21.62 14.07
C GLU A 832 3.76 22.79 14.97
N LEU A 833 4.75 22.56 15.84
CA LEU A 833 5.26 23.54 16.81
C LEU A 833 6.13 24.65 16.20
N ASP A 834 6.64 24.48 14.98
CA ASP A 834 7.69 25.34 14.40
C ASP A 834 7.20 26.78 14.10
N THR A 835 5.97 26.95 13.63
CA THR A 835 5.43 28.27 13.28
C THR A 835 5.07 29.10 14.52
N SER A 836 4.51 28.45 15.53
CA SER A 836 4.13 29.09 16.79
C SER A 836 5.36 29.54 17.58
N TYR A 837 6.42 28.72 17.59
CA TYR A 837 7.68 29.06 18.25
C TYR A 837 8.41 30.20 17.55
N LEU A 838 8.39 30.26 16.21
CA LEU A 838 8.98 31.36 15.44
C LEU A 838 8.30 32.70 15.75
N VAL A 839 6.97 32.72 15.86
CA VAL A 839 6.20 33.92 16.24
C VAL A 839 6.54 34.34 17.67
N LEU A 840 6.61 33.39 18.61
CA LEU A 840 6.96 33.66 20.00
C LEU A 840 8.40 34.18 20.14
N TYR A 841 9.34 33.63 19.36
CA TYR A 841 10.72 34.09 19.28
C TYR A 841 10.82 35.50 18.69
N ALA A 842 10.08 35.80 17.62
CA ALA A 842 10.05 37.14 17.03
C ALA A 842 9.51 38.18 18.02
N LEU A 843 8.45 37.85 18.75
CA LEU A 843 7.90 38.68 19.82
C LEU A 843 8.91 38.90 20.95
N SER A 844 9.55 37.85 21.45
CA SER A 844 10.53 37.97 22.53
C SER A 844 11.76 38.78 22.10
N ALA A 845 12.30 38.53 20.90
CA ALA A 845 13.41 39.30 20.34
C ALA A 845 13.04 40.79 20.17
N ALA A 846 11.84 41.09 19.68
CA ALA A 846 11.36 42.47 19.55
C ALA A 846 11.22 43.17 20.91
N THR A 847 10.72 42.47 21.94
CA THR A 847 10.63 43.06 23.30
C THR A 847 12.00 43.34 23.91
N VAL A 848 12.97 42.43 23.73
CA VAL A 848 14.35 42.62 24.23
C VAL A 848 15.04 43.79 23.52
N LEU A 849 14.91 43.85 22.19
CA LEU A 849 15.45 44.98 21.41
C LEU A 849 14.77 46.30 21.78
N GLY A 850 13.45 46.30 21.97
CA GLY A 850 12.70 47.48 22.42
C GLY A 850 13.18 47.98 23.78
N PHE A 851 13.35 47.08 24.75
CA PHE A 851 13.90 47.43 26.06
C PHE A 851 15.33 47.96 25.96
N MET A 852 16.19 47.35 25.14
CA MET A 852 17.57 47.82 24.96
C MET A 852 17.62 49.21 24.30
N VAL A 853 16.80 49.46 23.27
CA VAL A 853 16.71 50.79 22.65
C VAL A 853 16.19 51.82 23.64
N PHE A 854 15.18 51.47 24.44
CA PHE A 854 14.63 52.36 25.46
C PHE A 854 15.66 52.72 26.53
N THR A 855 16.43 51.76 27.03
CA THR A 855 17.47 52.04 28.03
C THR A 855 18.63 52.87 27.45
N VAL A 856 19.05 52.58 26.21
CA VAL A 856 20.12 53.33 25.53
C VAL A 856 19.69 54.76 25.19
N THR A 857 18.48 54.95 24.68
CA THR A 857 17.93 56.29 24.39
C THR A 857 17.68 57.08 25.67
N SER A 858 17.20 56.44 26.74
CA SER A 858 17.06 57.07 28.04
C SER A 858 18.41 57.46 28.64
N HIS A 859 19.49 56.74 28.41
CA HIS A 859 20.82 57.12 28.92
C HIS A 859 21.46 58.24 28.09
N LEU A 860 21.33 58.19 26.76
CA LEU A 860 21.94 59.16 25.85
C LEU A 860 21.19 60.50 25.81
N TYR A 861 19.86 60.48 25.79
CA TYR A 861 19.03 61.68 25.57
C TYR A 861 18.31 62.17 26.83
N PHE A 862 18.66 61.66 28.03
CA PHE A 862 18.04 62.09 29.28
C PHE A 862 18.08 63.61 29.44
N TRP A 863 19.26 64.21 29.22
CA TRP A 863 19.47 65.64 29.34
C TRP A 863 18.79 66.43 28.23
N ASP A 864 18.67 65.89 27.02
CA ASP A 864 18.01 66.55 25.89
C ASP A 864 16.48 66.58 26.05
N VAL A 865 15.89 65.49 26.58
CA VAL A 865 14.46 65.42 26.92
C VAL A 865 14.15 66.30 28.13
N TRP A 866 15.02 66.30 29.14
CA TRP A 866 14.90 67.17 30.31
C TRP A 866 15.07 68.66 29.94
N TYR A 867 16.02 68.98 29.07
CA TYR A 867 16.21 70.31 28.49
C TYR A 867 15.01 70.74 27.64
N SER A 868 14.48 69.85 26.80
CA SER A 868 13.27 70.12 25.99
C SER A 868 12.03 70.33 26.85
N TYR A 869 11.89 69.58 27.94
CA TYR A 869 10.83 69.76 28.93
C TYR A 869 10.93 71.14 29.61
N HIS A 870 12.12 71.51 30.07
CA HIS A 870 12.34 72.83 30.67
C HIS A 870 12.25 73.98 29.65
N TYR A 871 12.66 73.77 28.41
CA TYR A 871 12.55 74.73 27.30
C TYR A 871 11.07 74.98 26.92
N CYS A 872 10.27 73.92 26.81
CA CYS A 872 8.82 74.04 26.58
C CYS A 872 8.11 74.67 27.79
N ALA A 873 8.50 74.32 29.02
CA ALA A 873 7.99 74.96 30.24
C ALA A 873 8.37 76.45 30.33
N ALA A 874 9.57 76.83 29.86
CA ALA A 874 10.02 78.22 29.76
C ALA A 874 9.25 79.01 28.68
N LYS A 875 8.95 78.38 27.54
CA LYS A 875 8.17 78.97 26.44
C LYS A 875 6.70 79.23 26.81
N LEU A 876 6.13 78.39 27.68
CA LEU A 876 4.76 78.54 28.22
C LEU A 876 4.63 79.64 29.29
N ARG A 877 5.71 80.02 29.98
CA ARG A 877 5.69 81.05 31.06
C ARG A 877 5.95 82.50 30.59
N GLY A 878 6.26 82.71 29.31
CA GLY A 878 6.47 84.04 28.73
C GLY A 878 7.82 84.68 29.11
N TYR A 879 8.54 85.20 28.11
CA TYR A 879 9.83 85.87 28.31
C TYR A 879 9.63 87.33 28.70
N ARG A 880 10.12 87.73 29.89
CA ARG A 880 10.52 89.11 30.16
C ARG A 880 11.85 89.36 29.44
N ARG A 881 11.93 90.37 28.58
CA ARG A 881 13.21 90.87 28.04
C ARG A 881 14.05 91.34 29.22
N LEU A 882 15.13 90.61 29.54
CA LEU A 882 16.24 91.17 30.29
C LEU A 882 16.93 92.18 29.36
N SER A 883 16.95 93.43 29.80
CA SER A 883 17.85 94.47 29.30
C SER A 883 19.29 93.95 29.34
N LEU A 884 20.07 94.18 28.29
CA LEU A 884 21.52 93.95 28.31
C LEU A 884 22.09 94.59 29.59
N PRO A 885 23.06 93.95 30.28
CA PRO A 885 23.85 94.67 31.26
C PRO A 885 24.52 95.85 30.54
N GLU A 886 24.34 97.06 31.07
CA GLU A 886 25.12 98.21 30.64
C GLU A 886 26.61 97.82 30.76
N ALA A 887 27.36 97.88 29.66
CA ALA A 887 28.78 97.58 29.67
C ALA A 887 29.50 98.51 30.68
N CYS A 888 30.09 97.93 31.74
CA CYS A 888 30.81 98.67 32.77
C CYS A 888 32.06 99.39 32.24
N TYR A 889 32.64 98.87 31.15
CA TYR A 889 33.85 99.40 30.53
C TYR A 889 33.59 99.78 29.06
N ASP A 890 34.22 100.84 28.60
CA ASP A 890 34.17 101.24 27.19
C ASP A 890 35.11 100.40 26.34
N ALA A 891 36.25 99.96 26.89
CA ALA A 891 37.13 99.03 26.21
C ALA A 891 37.95 98.14 27.18
N PHE A 892 38.11 96.87 26.84
CA PHE A 892 39.09 95.97 27.43
C PHE A 892 40.37 95.99 26.60
N ILE A 893 41.54 96.05 27.24
CA ILE A 893 42.84 96.14 26.56
C ILE A 893 43.60 94.83 26.72
N ALA A 894 43.85 94.18 25.59
CA ALA A 894 44.64 92.97 25.50
C ALA A 894 46.04 93.32 24.96
N TYR A 895 47.06 93.15 25.79
CA TYR A 895 48.45 93.47 25.46
C TYR A 895 49.42 92.48 26.13
N ASP A 896 50.70 92.56 25.79
CA ASP A 896 51.75 91.77 26.44
C ASP A 896 52.19 92.47 27.72
N ASN A 897 51.76 91.96 28.87
CA ASN A 897 52.14 92.49 30.17
C ASN A 897 53.53 92.00 30.64
N GLU A 898 54.07 90.95 30.02
CA GLU A 898 55.44 90.49 30.30
C GLU A 898 56.50 91.37 29.62
N ASP A 899 56.12 92.16 28.60
CA ASP A 899 57.02 93.10 27.95
C ASP A 899 56.99 94.47 28.67
N PRO A 900 58.06 94.83 29.41
CA PRO A 900 58.06 96.05 30.21
C PRO A 900 57.90 97.31 29.34
N ALA A 901 58.38 97.33 28.09
CA ALA A 901 58.25 98.47 27.20
C ALA A 901 56.80 98.67 26.73
N VAL A 902 56.05 97.57 26.53
CA VAL A 902 54.65 97.62 26.12
C VAL A 902 53.76 97.95 27.32
N ASN A 903 54.00 97.36 28.49
CA ASN A 903 53.26 97.68 29.70
C ASN A 903 53.44 99.16 30.10
N GLU A 904 54.68 99.67 30.05
CA GLU A 904 54.96 101.09 30.29
C GLU A 904 54.21 101.98 29.28
N TRP A 905 54.22 101.66 27.98
CA TRP A 905 53.47 102.43 26.98
C TRP A 905 51.95 102.39 27.20
N VAL A 906 51.38 101.24 27.58
CA VAL A 906 49.94 101.14 27.84
C VAL A 906 49.55 101.96 29.07
N LEU A 907 50.30 101.87 30.17
CA LEU A 907 49.96 102.56 31.42
C LEU A 907 50.28 104.06 31.37
N SER A 908 51.41 104.46 30.79
CA SER A 908 51.85 105.87 30.76
C SER A 908 51.29 106.69 29.58
N GLU A 909 51.10 106.08 28.41
CA GLU A 909 50.60 106.82 27.23
C GLU A 909 49.13 106.52 26.96
N LEU A 910 48.72 105.26 26.89
CA LEU A 910 47.35 104.92 26.47
C LEU A 910 46.31 105.21 27.55
N VAL A 911 46.56 104.79 28.79
CA VAL A 911 45.63 105.01 29.91
C VAL A 911 45.54 106.49 30.27
N GLU A 912 46.67 107.20 30.40
CA GLU A 912 46.69 108.64 30.72
C GLU A 912 45.89 109.46 29.68
N ARG A 913 46.04 109.18 28.38
CA ARG A 913 45.38 109.92 27.30
C ARG A 913 43.88 109.64 27.14
N LEU A 914 43.42 108.47 27.58
CA LEU A 914 42.03 108.03 27.45
C LEU A 914 41.21 108.21 28.73
N GLU A 915 41.83 108.11 29.91
CA GLU A 915 41.14 108.25 31.21
C GLU A 915 41.23 109.69 31.80
N ASP A 916 42.28 110.49 31.55
CA ASP A 916 42.54 111.74 32.32
C ASP A 916 42.17 113.07 31.63
N GLN A 917 41.63 113.06 30.40
CA GLN A 917 41.26 114.30 29.69
C GLN A 917 39.78 114.69 29.85
N LYS A 918 39.54 115.82 30.55
CA LYS A 918 38.26 116.45 30.96
C LYS A 918 37.12 116.61 29.93
N ALA A 919 37.26 116.18 28.67
CA ALA A 919 36.23 116.35 27.63
C ALA A 919 35.55 115.04 27.17
N ARG A 920 36.07 113.85 27.52
CA ARG A 920 35.39 112.54 27.36
C ARG A 920 36.25 111.46 28.03
N GLN A 921 35.82 110.97 29.19
CA GLN A 921 36.50 109.93 29.94
C GLN A 921 36.00 108.55 29.47
N PHE A 922 36.92 107.69 29.04
CA PHE A 922 36.61 106.29 28.72
C PHE A 922 37.01 105.41 29.91
N ASN A 923 36.17 104.47 30.31
CA ASN A 923 36.51 103.53 31.39
C ASN A 923 37.18 102.28 30.81
N LEU A 924 38.45 102.04 31.12
CA LEU A 924 39.23 100.93 30.53
C LEU A 924 39.34 99.75 31.51
N CYS A 925 39.28 98.53 30.98
CA CYS A 925 39.53 97.30 31.73
C CYS A 925 40.93 96.76 31.38
N LEU A 926 41.75 96.52 32.38
CA LEU A 926 43.13 96.02 32.28
C LEU A 926 43.30 94.71 33.08
N GLU A 927 44.11 93.80 32.57
CA GLU A 927 44.36 92.48 33.19
C GLU A 927 45.03 92.61 34.58
N GLU A 928 45.97 93.54 34.76
CA GLU A 928 46.70 93.71 36.03
C GLU A 928 45.92 94.50 37.10
N ARG A 929 44.93 95.30 36.69
CA ARG A 929 44.19 96.24 37.56
C ARG A 929 42.82 95.72 37.97
N ASP A 930 42.05 95.19 37.01
CA ASP A 930 40.60 94.99 37.16
C ASP A 930 40.19 93.52 37.33
N TRP A 931 41.15 92.58 37.19
CA TRP A 931 40.89 91.16 37.39
C TRP A 931 40.77 90.81 38.87
N LEU A 932 39.68 90.14 39.23
CA LEU A 932 39.43 89.70 40.60
C LEU A 932 40.40 88.56 40.97
N PRO A 933 41.24 88.72 42.02
CA PRO A 933 42.19 87.69 42.43
C PRO A 933 41.45 86.45 42.94
N GLY A 934 41.91 85.26 42.54
CA GLY A 934 41.32 83.96 42.91
C GLY A 934 40.28 83.41 41.91
N GLN A 935 39.86 84.18 40.90
CA GLN A 935 39.07 83.69 39.77
C GLN A 935 39.97 83.05 38.70
N PRO A 936 39.53 81.99 38.00
CA PRO A 936 40.27 81.43 36.87
C PRO A 936 40.48 82.49 35.78
N VAL A 937 41.71 82.58 35.24
CA VAL A 937 42.10 83.54 34.18
C VAL A 937 41.10 83.55 33.01
N PHE A 938 40.62 82.38 32.59
CA PHE A 938 39.61 82.26 31.53
C PHE A 938 38.29 82.96 31.86
N VAL A 939 37.83 82.89 33.11
CA VAL A 939 36.57 83.52 33.57
C VAL A 939 36.74 85.04 33.63
N ASN A 940 37.84 85.52 34.22
CA ASN A 940 38.17 86.95 34.25
C ASN A 940 38.29 87.53 32.83
N LEU A 941 38.95 86.80 31.93
CA LEU A 941 39.09 87.19 30.53
C LEU A 941 37.73 87.28 29.81
N SER A 942 36.89 86.23 29.94
CA SER A 942 35.55 86.21 29.35
C SER A 942 34.68 87.35 29.86
N GLN A 943 34.70 87.61 31.18
CA GLN A 943 33.96 88.71 31.79
C GLN A 943 34.47 90.08 31.31
N SER A 944 35.79 90.26 31.23
CA SER A 944 36.39 91.51 30.74
C SER A 944 35.99 91.81 29.31
N ILE A 945 35.93 90.79 28.45
CA ILE A 945 35.45 90.91 27.08
C ILE A 945 33.96 91.22 27.06
N GLN A 946 33.11 90.52 27.81
CA GLN A 946 31.64 90.72 27.78
C GLN A 946 31.19 92.06 28.37
N LEU A 947 31.81 92.51 29.47
CA LEU A 947 31.47 93.76 30.16
C LEU A 947 32.06 95.01 29.50
N SER A 948 32.88 94.85 28.45
CA SER A 948 33.45 95.95 27.68
C SER A 948 32.71 96.15 26.36
N LYS A 949 32.54 97.41 25.91
CA LYS A 949 31.93 97.69 24.59
C LYS A 949 32.85 97.32 23.42
N LYS A 950 34.16 97.43 23.63
CA LYS A 950 35.23 97.12 22.66
C LYS A 950 36.34 96.29 23.31
N THR A 951 37.10 95.58 22.49
CA THR A 951 38.33 94.89 22.88
C THR A 951 39.47 95.39 21.99
N ILE A 952 40.42 96.10 22.59
CA ILE A 952 41.57 96.71 21.93
C ILE A 952 42.76 95.77 22.10
N PHE A 953 43.34 95.33 20.98
CA PHE A 953 44.57 94.55 20.97
C PHE A 953 45.77 95.45 20.66
N VAL A 954 46.74 95.53 21.57
CA VAL A 954 48.03 96.20 21.33
C VAL A 954 49.02 95.15 20.86
N LEU A 955 49.39 95.23 19.58
CA LEU A 955 50.12 94.17 18.88
C LEU A 955 51.59 94.51 18.68
N THR A 956 52.46 93.63 19.19
CA THR A 956 53.90 93.53 18.90
C THR A 956 54.21 92.14 18.32
N ASN A 957 55.40 91.96 17.73
CA ASN A 957 55.75 90.69 17.09
C ASN A 957 55.83 89.52 18.09
N LYS A 958 56.20 89.82 19.35
CA LYS A 958 56.24 88.85 20.45
C LYS A 958 54.83 88.47 20.91
N TYR A 959 53.94 89.44 21.14
CA TYR A 959 52.59 89.18 21.68
C TYR A 959 51.73 88.28 20.77
N ILE A 960 51.84 88.44 19.46
CA ILE A 960 51.04 87.66 18.48
C ILE A 960 51.33 86.15 18.57
N GLN A 961 52.54 85.78 18.99
CA GLN A 961 52.93 84.37 19.14
C GLN A 961 52.46 83.78 20.48
N SER A 962 52.03 84.61 21.42
CA SER A 962 51.58 84.19 22.75
C SER A 962 50.28 83.37 22.71
N GLY A 963 50.15 82.43 23.64
CA GLY A 963 48.91 81.68 23.86
C GLY A 963 47.76 82.57 24.36
N SER A 964 48.08 83.62 25.12
CA SER A 964 47.11 84.59 25.64
C SER A 964 46.42 85.33 24.49
N PHE A 965 47.19 85.88 23.53
CA PHE A 965 46.63 86.55 22.36
C PHE A 965 45.65 85.67 21.58
N LYS A 966 46.03 84.40 21.31
CA LYS A 966 45.15 83.48 20.57
C LYS A 966 43.82 83.28 21.30
N THR A 967 43.86 83.01 22.61
CA THR A 967 42.65 82.78 23.42
C THR A 967 41.76 84.02 23.46
N THR A 968 42.33 85.19 23.77
CA THR A 968 41.61 86.46 23.83
C THR A 968 41.02 86.86 22.47
N PHE A 969 41.78 86.66 21.39
CA PHE A 969 41.32 86.93 20.04
C PHE A 969 40.20 85.99 19.60
N TYR A 970 40.30 84.68 19.89
CA TYR A 970 39.23 83.73 19.57
C TYR A 970 37.95 84.05 20.36
N MET A 971 38.03 84.42 21.64
CA MET A 971 36.86 84.83 22.43
C MET A 971 36.21 86.11 21.89
N ALA A 972 37.00 87.14 21.60
CA ALA A 972 36.49 88.37 21.02
C ALA A 972 35.89 88.14 19.62
N HIS A 973 36.46 87.23 18.83
CA HIS A 973 35.94 86.84 17.52
C HIS A 973 34.64 86.04 17.62
N GLN A 974 34.54 85.11 18.58
CA GLN A 974 33.32 84.37 18.89
C GLN A 974 32.19 85.35 19.25
N ARG A 975 32.47 86.34 20.11
CA ARG A 975 31.51 87.39 20.47
C ARG A 975 31.04 88.20 19.26
N LEU A 976 31.95 88.52 18.33
CA LEU A 976 31.59 89.18 17.08
C LEU A 976 30.60 88.35 16.24
N LEU A 977 30.78 87.03 16.19
CA LEU A 977 29.89 86.13 15.44
C LEU A 977 28.53 85.97 16.13
N ASP A 978 28.51 85.81 17.46
CA ASP A 978 27.30 85.57 18.26
C ASP A 978 26.42 86.83 18.38
N GLU A 979 27.02 87.99 18.68
CA GLU A 979 26.30 89.26 18.84
C GLU A 979 26.11 90.01 17.51
N LYS A 980 26.77 89.56 16.42
CA LYS A 980 26.83 90.22 15.10
C LYS A 980 27.32 91.68 15.15
N ILE A 981 28.17 91.97 16.13
CA ILE A 981 28.65 93.31 16.46
C ILE A 981 30.19 93.31 16.47
N ASP A 982 30.80 94.28 15.77
CA ASP A 982 32.25 94.37 15.73
C ASP A 982 32.83 95.04 16.98
N VAL A 983 33.38 94.22 17.85
CA VAL A 983 33.97 94.64 19.12
C VAL A 983 35.49 94.85 19.05
N ILE A 984 36.17 94.44 17.97
CA ILE A 984 37.64 94.36 17.93
C ILE A 984 38.30 95.64 17.41
N ILE A 985 39.34 96.14 18.08
CA ILE A 985 40.21 97.21 17.58
C ILE A 985 41.66 96.71 17.64
N LEU A 986 42.45 96.90 16.59
CA LEU A 986 43.84 96.48 16.51
C LEU A 986 44.76 97.69 16.45
N ILE A 987 45.67 97.82 17.41
CA ILE A 987 46.74 98.82 17.46
C ILE A 987 48.07 98.12 17.18
N PHE A 988 48.79 98.59 16.17
CA PHE A 988 50.11 98.07 15.80
C PHE A 988 51.21 99.04 16.28
N LEU A 989 51.98 98.64 17.29
CA LEU A 989 53.18 99.40 17.72
C LEU A 989 54.37 99.15 16.79
N GLU A 990 54.42 97.95 16.21
CA GLU A 990 55.40 97.52 15.23
C GLU A 990 54.72 97.17 13.90
N LYS A 991 55.47 97.14 12.79
CA LYS A 991 54.93 96.70 11.49
C LYS A 991 54.79 95.17 11.43
N VAL A 992 53.78 94.63 12.10
CA VAL A 992 53.51 93.19 12.17
C VAL A 992 52.26 92.81 11.37
N LEU A 993 52.16 91.55 10.91
CA LEU A 993 50.98 90.97 10.22
C LEU A 993 50.53 91.65 8.92
N GLN A 994 51.36 92.47 8.26
CA GLN A 994 51.00 93.14 7.00
C GLN A 994 50.65 92.18 5.83
N LYS A 995 51.10 90.91 5.90
CA LYS A 995 50.76 89.85 4.94
C LYS A 995 49.50 89.04 5.31
N SER A 996 48.95 89.20 6.51
CA SER A 996 47.77 88.45 6.96
C SER A 996 46.54 88.77 6.12
N ARG A 997 45.88 87.73 5.59
CA ARG A 997 44.60 87.88 4.85
C ARG A 997 43.53 88.53 5.73
N TYR A 998 43.49 88.21 7.03
CA TYR A 998 42.54 88.78 7.97
C TYR A 998 42.72 90.29 8.14
N VAL A 999 43.95 90.75 8.40
CA VAL A 999 44.23 92.20 8.58
C VAL A 999 43.99 92.97 7.28
N ARG A 1000 44.36 92.40 6.11
CA ARG A 1000 44.08 93.00 4.80
C ARG A 1000 42.59 93.13 4.52
N LEU A 1001 41.81 92.10 4.85
CA LEU A 1001 40.35 92.12 4.72
C LEU A 1001 39.74 93.15 5.68
N ARG A 1002 40.18 93.17 6.93
CA ARG A 1002 39.68 94.10 7.96
C ARG A 1002 40.06 95.56 7.69
N LYS A 1003 41.25 95.85 7.15
CA LYS A 1003 41.61 97.20 6.66
C LYS A 1003 40.69 97.69 5.55
N ARG A 1004 40.11 96.79 4.74
CA ARG A 1004 39.13 97.12 3.69
C ARG A 1004 37.70 97.24 4.22
N LEU A 1005 37.28 96.35 5.11
CA LEU A 1005 35.91 96.31 5.65
C LEU A 1005 35.68 97.32 6.79
N CYS A 1006 36.67 97.50 7.67
CA CYS A 1006 36.56 98.23 8.93
C CYS A 1006 37.80 99.13 9.12
N ARG A 1007 38.04 100.05 8.19
CA ARG A 1007 39.26 100.89 8.12
C ARG A 1007 39.59 101.60 9.45
N ASN A 1008 38.57 102.01 10.20
CA ASN A 1008 38.73 102.74 11.46
C ASN A 1008 39.09 101.84 12.67
N SER A 1009 39.03 100.51 12.53
CA SER A 1009 39.34 99.55 13.60
C SER A 1009 40.80 99.07 13.62
N VAL A 1010 41.61 99.48 12.63
CA VAL A 1010 43.02 99.10 12.50
C VAL A 1010 43.88 100.34 12.51
N LEU A 1011 44.62 100.56 13.59
CA LEU A 1011 45.43 101.74 13.83
C LEU A 1011 46.91 101.37 13.92
N GLU A 1012 47.77 102.17 13.30
CA GLU A 1012 49.22 101.99 13.35
C GLU A 1012 49.83 103.16 14.11
N TRP A 1013 50.72 102.87 15.06
CA TRP A 1013 51.42 103.89 15.83
C TRP A 1013 52.38 104.68 14.92
N PRO A 1014 52.26 106.01 14.82
CA PRO A 1014 53.04 106.79 13.88
C PRO A 1014 54.51 106.95 14.35
N THR A 1015 55.46 106.74 13.44
CA THR A 1015 56.89 106.98 13.70
C THR A 1015 57.25 108.46 13.79
N ASN A 1016 56.36 109.36 13.31
CA ASN A 1016 56.53 110.81 13.38
C ASN A 1016 55.72 111.38 14.58
N PRO A 1017 56.37 112.02 15.58
CA PRO A 1017 55.70 112.59 16.75
C PRO A 1017 54.58 113.59 16.39
N ARG A 1018 54.71 114.33 15.28
CA ARG A 1018 53.69 115.31 14.84
C ARG A 1018 52.36 114.65 14.43
N SER A 1019 52.35 113.36 14.14
CA SER A 1019 51.16 112.62 13.70
C SER A 1019 50.44 111.88 14.84
N GLN A 1020 50.99 111.87 16.06
CA GLN A 1020 50.37 111.22 17.23
C GLN A 1020 49.00 111.80 17.61
N PRO A 1021 48.74 113.13 17.54
CA PRO A 1021 47.40 113.66 17.83
C PRO A 1021 46.30 113.10 16.92
N TYR A 1022 46.64 112.82 15.66
CA TYR A 1022 45.72 112.21 14.70
C TYR A 1022 45.40 110.75 15.07
N PHE A 1023 46.41 109.97 15.47
CA PHE A 1023 46.22 108.60 15.97
C PHE A 1023 45.25 108.56 17.16
N TRP A 1024 45.47 109.43 18.15
CA TRP A 1024 44.61 109.49 19.34
C TRP A 1024 43.17 109.88 19.02
N GLN A 1025 42.97 110.82 18.09
CA GLN A 1025 41.63 111.17 17.63
C GLN A 1025 40.93 109.99 16.91
N CYS A 1026 41.67 109.24 16.08
CA CYS A 1026 41.15 108.04 15.43
C CYS A 1026 40.78 106.94 16.44
N LEU A 1027 41.60 106.73 17.47
CA LEU A 1027 41.32 105.75 18.53
C LEU A 1027 40.09 106.13 19.35
N LYS A 1028 39.97 107.40 19.79
CA LYS A 1028 38.80 107.89 20.52
C LYS A 1028 37.51 107.74 19.71
N ASN A 1029 37.57 108.02 18.40
CA ASN A 1029 36.44 107.81 17.50
C ASN A 1029 36.09 106.33 17.34
N ALA A 1030 37.08 105.44 17.22
CA ALA A 1030 36.86 104.00 17.07
C ALA A 1030 36.20 103.36 18.32
N ILE A 1031 36.53 103.86 19.51
CA ILE A 1031 35.92 103.42 20.78
C ILE A 1031 34.49 103.98 20.92
N ALA A 1032 34.27 105.25 20.58
CA ALA A 1032 32.98 105.93 20.74
C ALA A 1032 31.91 105.56 19.68
N MET A 1033 32.28 104.94 18.56
CA MET A 1033 31.36 104.65 17.47
C MET A 1033 30.39 103.51 17.84
N SER A 1034 29.08 103.79 17.86
CA SER A 1034 28.05 102.79 18.17
C SER A 1034 27.98 101.71 17.09
N ASN A 1035 27.86 100.46 17.55
CA ASN A 1035 28.07 99.23 16.76
C ASN A 1035 27.09 98.96 15.60
N THR A 1036 26.02 99.75 15.45
CA THR A 1036 24.98 99.56 14.42
C THR A 1036 25.20 100.37 13.13
N LEU A 1037 26.14 101.32 13.11
CA LEU A 1037 26.35 102.25 11.97
C LEU A 1037 27.59 101.93 11.11
N ALA A 1038 28.39 100.93 11.49
CA ALA A 1038 29.72 100.70 10.90
C ALA A 1038 29.79 99.69 9.74
N TYR A 1039 28.76 98.86 9.53
CA TYR A 1039 28.75 97.83 8.48
C TYR A 1039 27.78 98.17 7.35
N ASN A 1040 28.30 98.09 6.12
CA ASN A 1040 27.51 98.22 4.89
C ASN A 1040 26.32 97.24 4.89
N LYS A 1041 25.13 97.72 4.50
CA LYS A 1041 23.86 96.98 4.35
C LYS A 1041 23.90 95.75 3.41
N LEU A 1042 25.06 95.39 2.85
CA LEU A 1042 25.24 94.34 1.84
C LEU A 1042 25.45 92.92 2.41
N LEU A 1043 25.37 92.72 3.73
CA LEU A 1043 25.62 91.42 4.39
C LEU A 1043 24.45 90.94 5.28
N GLN A 1044 23.23 91.46 5.03
CA GLN A 1044 22.06 91.21 5.89
C GLN A 1044 21.04 90.18 5.34
N GLU A 1045 21.40 89.35 4.35
CA GLU A 1045 20.50 88.34 3.80
C GLU A 1045 21.14 86.95 3.75
N THR A 1046 20.94 86.17 4.82
CA THR A 1046 20.69 84.70 4.79
C THR A 1046 20.20 84.27 6.19
N VAL A 1047 18.88 84.27 6.37
CA VAL A 1047 18.16 83.38 7.32
C VAL A 1047 16.99 82.79 6.56
#